data_AF-A0A5N6YSC5-F1
#
_entry.id   AF-A0A5N6YSC5-F1
#
_cell.length_a   1.000
_cell.length_b   1.000
_cell.length_c   1.000
_cell.angle_alpha   90.00
_cell.angle_beta   90.00
_cell.angle_gamma   90.00
#
_symmetry.space_group_name_H-M   'P 1'
#
loop_
_entity.id
_entity.type
_entity.pdbx_description
1 polymer ?
#
loop_
_entity_poly.entity_id
_entity_poly.type
_entity_poly.pdbx_seq_one_letter_code
_entity_poly.pdbx_strand_id
1 'polypeptide(L)'
;MSVVNVNICRLDAQLDQVKQQIHDLYLASLEFPKDKHDLDIAIKHISNLEHVIGSLSVTSKSYPMLPEHIVEFISKLSWPLFEPYGLLSDVSTERALEELMWLAVAKATLQALGTIMKTFLDHSLLFNDEIFYWDAVIGSQWRTCAYTLQTSPLRIWRRLIKSRPSTSRSGVEARFPTPAAFKWSQFYESIQRCFYARSLHALHANVVSPFVTAKLEMRRKREKLMAMKDFNASSIGLLMRECFPIQTNDDTYNSTKYVSADDHWRNGIARSVVLMETLLQKQPNDCDTFDFGEGILSITNKELTYLQTQSGDMCTRQAPELLIERLRDILLRLLPIHKTRGFTTVKKFGRPSRLVRCWLPFSVALLTTCTSLKILANHHHQLIQWAANAGQTTVDFWSNWVIEPIQRLVGTIKHDEKSEIALMSKNSLEADRSSLERMVVDFILDRDEQKALDINSIANKVREGDLTPVLRAYEKDLRSPFVGTVRGDLIRALLIQIQKTKVDVEIAIGGIDALLKSQELVFGFVGLTPGILVSYASLRWVWGLFGNRKGLRAGRQQDELRHALRNAHRTLILSNPTATGLLTYRNHGLLICETEVLLRKAGTLLKGADLRAFQEDIGDLINQKTVGRQLEIIGRMGWVYTKWMHR
;
A
#
# COMPACT_ATOMS: atom_id res chain seq x y z
N MET A 1 -12.97 1.21 7.86
CA MET A 1 -14.35 1.68 8.13
C MET A 1 -14.76 2.58 6.98
N SER A 2 -15.98 2.44 6.47
CA SER A 2 -16.51 3.30 5.40
C SER A 2 -17.11 4.57 6.01
N VAL A 3 -16.93 5.72 5.36
CA VAL A 3 -17.56 7.00 5.72
C VAL A 3 -19.07 6.85 5.88
N VAL A 4 -19.67 6.12 4.95
CA VAL A 4 -21.12 5.89 4.88
C VAL A 4 -21.62 5.26 6.17
N ASN A 5 -20.89 4.30 6.72
CA ASN A 5 -21.26 3.63 7.97
C ASN A 5 -21.21 4.59 9.16
N VAL A 6 -20.28 5.55 9.20
CA VAL A 6 -20.17 6.51 10.31
C VAL A 6 -21.40 7.43 10.35
N ASN A 7 -21.84 7.92 9.19
CA ASN A 7 -23.04 8.75 9.11
C ASN A 7 -24.31 7.96 9.43
N ILE A 8 -24.40 6.70 8.99
CA ILE A 8 -25.51 5.80 9.35
C ILE A 8 -25.54 5.53 10.86
N CYS A 9 -24.38 5.30 11.49
CA CYS A 9 -24.30 5.13 12.95
C CYS A 9 -24.76 6.40 13.69
N ARG A 10 -24.45 7.59 13.16
CA ARG A 10 -24.91 8.85 13.74
C ARG A 10 -26.44 8.97 13.65
N LEU A 11 -27.02 8.63 12.50
CA LEU A 11 -28.48 8.66 12.31
C LEU A 11 -29.19 7.61 13.17
N ASP A 12 -28.62 6.42 13.33
CA ASP A 12 -29.19 5.38 14.21
C ASP A 12 -29.14 5.81 15.69
N ALA A 13 -28.05 6.45 16.14
CA ALA A 13 -27.96 7.00 17.48
C ALA A 13 -29.01 8.11 17.74
N GLN A 14 -29.36 8.89 16.72
CA GLN A 14 -30.44 9.87 16.81
C GLN A 14 -31.83 9.20 16.85
N LEU A 15 -32.05 8.12 16.10
CA LEU A 15 -33.28 7.33 16.21
C LEU A 15 -33.39 6.63 17.57
N ASP A 16 -32.27 6.26 18.19
CA ASP A 16 -32.27 5.74 19.57
C ASP A 16 -32.64 6.81 20.60
N GLN A 17 -32.30 8.08 20.38
CA GLN A 17 -32.78 9.19 21.22
C GLN A 17 -34.30 9.38 21.10
N VAL A 18 -34.85 9.29 19.88
CA VAL A 18 -36.30 9.34 19.65
C VAL A 18 -36.99 8.14 20.30
N LYS A 19 -36.38 6.95 20.24
CA LYS A 19 -36.87 5.76 20.97
C LYS A 19 -36.99 6.01 22.47
N GLN A 20 -35.97 6.64 23.08
CA GLN A 20 -35.98 6.98 24.51
C GLN A 20 -37.09 7.97 24.85
N GLN A 21 -37.28 9.01 24.03
CA GLN A 21 -38.37 9.98 24.22
C GLN A 21 -39.77 9.33 24.14
N ILE A 22 -39.98 8.39 23.20
CA ILE A 22 -41.24 7.65 23.08
C ILE A 22 -41.46 6.74 24.30
N HIS A 23 -40.39 6.09 24.79
CA HIS A 23 -40.46 5.23 25.97
C HIS A 23 -40.80 6.04 27.25
N ASP A 24 -40.22 7.23 27.41
CA ASP A 24 -40.50 8.13 28.53
C ASP A 24 -41.95 8.65 28.50
N LEU A 25 -42.48 8.96 27.30
CA LEU A 25 -43.88 9.36 27.10
C LEU A 25 -44.85 8.20 27.38
N TYR A 26 -44.48 6.98 26.98
CA TYR A 26 -45.27 5.78 27.25
C TYR A 26 -45.31 5.46 28.76
N LEU A 27 -44.18 5.51 29.45
CA LEU A 27 -44.10 5.32 30.91
C LEU A 27 -44.93 6.35 31.68
N ALA A 28 -44.99 7.60 31.21
CA ALA A 28 -45.85 8.63 31.80
C ALA A 28 -47.35 8.40 31.56
N SER A 29 -47.74 7.74 30.45
CA SER A 29 -49.13 7.42 30.13
C SER A 29 -49.67 6.18 30.87
N LEU A 30 -48.78 5.32 31.37
CA LEU A 30 -49.07 4.08 32.09
C LEU A 30 -49.60 4.29 33.52
N GLU A 31 -49.63 5.53 34.03
CA GLU A 31 -50.15 5.84 35.37
C GLU A 31 -51.68 5.68 35.50
N PHE A 32 -52.41 5.41 34.41
CA PHE A 32 -53.86 5.17 34.45
C PHE A 32 -54.38 4.08 33.48
N PRO A 33 -54.41 2.78 33.86
CA PRO A 33 -55.25 1.80 33.16
C PRO A 33 -56.24 1.05 34.08
N LYS A 34 -57.44 0.77 33.58
CA LYS A 34 -58.55 0.11 34.31
C LYS A 34 -58.64 -1.42 34.12
N ASP A 35 -57.91 -2.05 33.19
CA ASP A 35 -57.96 -3.51 32.95
C ASP A 35 -56.58 -4.17 32.78
N LYS A 36 -56.37 -5.32 33.45
CA LYS A 36 -55.06 -6.01 33.57
C LYS A 36 -54.72 -6.96 32.42
N HIS A 37 -55.71 -7.50 31.71
CA HIS A 37 -55.49 -8.53 30.70
C HIS A 37 -55.01 -7.95 29.36
N ASP A 38 -55.60 -6.83 28.94
CA ASP A 38 -55.25 -6.13 27.70
C ASP A 38 -53.87 -5.48 27.78
N LEU A 39 -53.46 -5.08 29.00
CA LEU A 39 -52.15 -4.53 29.28
C LEU A 39 -51.01 -5.56 29.05
N ASP A 40 -51.23 -6.82 29.43
CA ASP A 40 -50.22 -7.89 29.31
C ASP A 40 -49.97 -8.28 27.83
N ILE A 41 -51.02 -8.24 27.01
CA ILE A 41 -50.94 -8.44 25.56
C ILE A 41 -50.19 -7.27 24.90
N ALA A 42 -50.56 -6.02 25.22
CA ALA A 42 -49.89 -4.83 24.68
C ALA A 42 -48.39 -4.78 25.07
N ILE A 43 -48.05 -5.09 26.32
CA ILE A 43 -46.65 -5.18 26.79
C ILE A 43 -45.87 -6.25 26.01
N LYS A 44 -46.49 -7.40 25.72
CA LYS A 44 -45.86 -8.45 24.91
C LYS A 44 -45.64 -8.01 23.45
N HIS A 45 -46.56 -7.25 22.86
CA HIS A 45 -46.40 -6.69 21.52
C HIS A 45 -45.31 -5.61 21.48
N ILE A 46 -45.29 -4.70 22.45
CA ILE A 46 -44.29 -3.63 22.57
C ILE A 46 -42.89 -4.24 22.76
N SER A 47 -42.74 -5.22 23.64
CA SER A 47 -41.44 -5.89 23.87
C SER A 47 -40.93 -6.66 22.64
N ASN A 48 -41.82 -7.29 21.87
CA ASN A 48 -41.45 -7.90 20.59
C ASN A 48 -40.97 -6.84 19.57
N LEU A 49 -41.66 -5.71 19.48
CA LEU A 49 -41.31 -4.62 18.57
C LEU A 49 -40.00 -3.94 18.99
N GLU A 50 -39.81 -3.71 20.29
CA GLU A 50 -38.56 -3.20 20.86
C GLU A 50 -37.37 -4.15 20.64
N HIS A 51 -37.60 -5.46 20.73
CA HIS A 51 -36.59 -6.47 20.40
C HIS A 51 -36.23 -6.42 18.90
N VAL A 52 -37.21 -6.26 18.01
CA VAL A 52 -36.97 -6.10 16.58
C VAL A 52 -36.22 -4.79 16.29
N ILE A 53 -36.63 -3.66 16.87
CA ILE A 53 -35.92 -2.37 16.79
C ILE A 53 -34.49 -2.49 17.33
N GLY A 54 -34.30 -3.23 18.44
CA GLY A 54 -33.00 -3.52 19.02
C GLY A 54 -32.11 -4.34 18.09
N SER A 55 -32.68 -5.33 17.40
CA SER A 55 -31.95 -6.12 16.38
C SER A 55 -31.65 -5.34 15.09
N LEU A 56 -32.46 -4.31 14.78
CA LEU A 56 -32.25 -3.39 13.65
C LEU A 56 -31.32 -2.21 14.00
N SER A 57 -31.00 -2.00 15.28
CA SER A 57 -29.98 -1.01 15.66
C SER A 57 -28.60 -1.44 15.15
N VAL A 58 -27.81 -0.48 14.69
CA VAL A 58 -26.48 -0.70 14.13
C VAL A 58 -25.51 -0.94 15.28
N THR A 59 -25.51 -2.17 15.80
CA THR A 59 -24.71 -2.59 16.96
C THR A 59 -23.19 -2.57 16.72
N SER A 60 -22.71 -2.35 15.49
CA SER A 60 -21.26 -2.24 15.24
C SER A 60 -20.88 -1.23 14.14
N LYS A 61 -19.88 -0.40 14.45
CA LYS A 61 -19.22 0.54 13.51
C LYS A 61 -18.58 -0.16 12.28
N SER A 62 -18.54 -1.49 12.24
CA SER A 62 -17.74 -2.25 11.28
C SER A 62 -18.51 -2.72 10.05
N TYR A 63 -19.80 -3.07 10.11
CA TYR A 63 -20.54 -3.56 8.93
C TYR A 63 -22.04 -3.22 8.94
N PRO A 64 -22.61 -2.67 7.85
CA PRO A 64 -24.06 -2.64 7.66
C PRO A 64 -24.56 -4.08 7.49
N MET A 65 -25.71 -4.40 8.09
CA MET A 65 -26.34 -5.72 8.01
C MET A 65 -26.53 -6.17 6.55
N LEU A 66 -26.39 -7.47 6.28
CA LEU A 66 -26.58 -8.03 4.94
C LEU A 66 -28.04 -7.82 4.48
N PRO A 67 -28.29 -7.49 3.20
CA PRO A 67 -29.64 -7.32 2.65
C PRO A 67 -30.58 -8.50 2.91
N GLU A 68 -30.03 -9.72 2.96
CA GLU A 68 -30.77 -10.96 3.21
C GLU A 68 -31.36 -11.01 4.61
N HIS A 69 -30.62 -10.56 5.63
CA HIS A 69 -31.11 -10.45 7.00
C HIS A 69 -32.16 -9.34 7.12
N ILE A 70 -31.95 -8.19 6.47
CA ILE A 70 -32.91 -7.08 6.47
C ILE A 70 -34.27 -7.52 5.89
N VAL A 71 -34.26 -8.31 4.81
CA VAL A 71 -35.49 -8.84 4.20
C VAL A 71 -36.17 -9.88 5.10
N GLU A 72 -35.41 -10.76 5.75
CA GLU A 72 -35.93 -11.73 6.73
C GLU A 72 -36.57 -11.03 7.95
N PHE A 73 -36.09 -9.83 8.30
CA PHE A 73 -36.67 -9.03 9.38
C PHE A 73 -37.88 -8.20 8.91
N ILE A 74 -37.84 -7.66 7.69
CA ILE A 74 -38.99 -6.97 7.08
C ILE A 74 -40.17 -7.94 6.89
N SER A 75 -39.92 -9.21 6.54
CA SER A 75 -41.00 -10.21 6.44
C SER A 75 -41.59 -10.57 7.82
N LYS A 76 -40.79 -10.54 8.89
CA LYS A 76 -41.27 -10.68 10.29
C LYS A 76 -42.07 -9.47 10.76
N LEU A 77 -41.81 -8.27 10.22
CA LEU A 77 -42.63 -7.08 10.47
C LEU A 77 -44.00 -7.14 9.76
N SER A 78 -44.10 -7.89 8.67
CA SER A 78 -45.25 -7.90 7.75
C SER A 78 -46.44 -8.78 8.18
N TRP A 79 -46.37 -9.56 9.29
CA TRP A 79 -47.47 -10.42 9.80
C TRP A 79 -47.25 -10.81 11.27
N PRO A 80 -48.23 -10.85 12.22
CA PRO A 80 -49.59 -10.32 12.28
C PRO A 80 -49.66 -9.15 13.30
N LEU A 81 -48.98 -8.03 13.03
CA LEU A 81 -49.11 -6.79 13.83
C LEU A 81 -50.24 -5.88 13.32
N PHE A 82 -50.87 -6.28 12.21
CA PHE A 82 -51.78 -5.47 11.40
C PHE A 82 -53.23 -5.99 11.40
N GLU A 83 -53.57 -7.04 12.17
CA GLU A 83 -54.98 -7.37 12.36
C GLU A 83 -55.61 -6.35 13.31
N PRO A 84 -56.73 -5.72 12.93
CA PRO A 84 -57.46 -4.82 13.80
C PRO A 84 -58.20 -5.67 14.84
N TYR A 85 -57.53 -6.01 15.95
CA TYR A 85 -58.24 -6.47 17.14
C TYR A 85 -59.02 -5.27 17.66
N GLY A 86 -60.31 -5.20 17.32
CA GLY A 86 -61.23 -4.14 17.72
C GLY A 86 -61.57 -4.16 19.22
N LEU A 87 -60.56 -4.13 20.11
CA LEU A 87 -60.76 -4.25 21.54
C LEU A 87 -59.67 -3.60 22.42
N LEU A 88 -58.95 -2.58 21.93
CA LEU A 88 -58.14 -1.71 22.81
C LEU A 88 -58.83 -0.34 22.92
N SER A 89 -59.56 -0.10 24.01
CA SER A 89 -60.29 1.16 24.25
C SER A 89 -59.38 2.33 24.69
N ASP A 90 -58.05 2.17 24.69
CA ASP A 90 -57.13 3.18 25.19
C ASP A 90 -56.30 3.84 24.07
N VAL A 91 -56.71 5.06 23.72
CA VAL A 91 -56.13 5.93 22.67
C VAL A 91 -54.61 6.15 22.85
N SER A 92 -54.09 6.02 24.08
CA SER A 92 -52.67 6.19 24.40
C SER A 92 -51.81 5.01 23.89
N THR A 93 -52.28 3.78 24.10
CA THR A 93 -51.56 2.55 23.71
C THR A 93 -51.49 2.36 22.19
N GLU A 94 -52.56 2.70 21.47
CA GLU A 94 -52.59 2.66 20.00
C GLU A 94 -51.57 3.66 19.40
N ARG A 95 -51.41 4.83 20.02
CA ARG A 95 -50.45 5.86 19.56
C ARG A 95 -49.00 5.44 19.76
N ALA A 96 -48.68 4.84 20.91
CA ALA A 96 -47.34 4.33 21.19
C ALA A 96 -46.93 3.20 20.23
N LEU A 97 -47.87 2.30 19.89
CA LEU A 97 -47.63 1.23 18.93
C LEU A 97 -47.38 1.77 17.51
N GLU A 98 -48.15 2.79 17.08
CA GLU A 98 -47.94 3.47 15.80
C GLU A 98 -46.57 4.15 15.72
N GLU A 99 -46.15 4.84 16.80
CA GLU A 99 -44.83 5.48 16.88
C GLU A 99 -43.67 4.48 16.83
N LEU A 100 -43.80 3.35 17.53
CA LEU A 100 -42.83 2.26 17.47
C LEU A 100 -42.76 1.60 16.09
N MET A 101 -43.88 1.49 15.37
CA MET A 101 -43.90 1.00 13.99
C MET A 101 -43.18 1.97 13.05
N TRP A 102 -43.45 3.27 13.14
CA TRP A 102 -42.73 4.28 12.36
C TRP A 102 -41.23 4.28 12.67
N LEU A 103 -40.84 4.05 13.92
CA LEU A 103 -39.44 3.89 14.30
C LEU A 103 -38.81 2.63 13.68
N ALA A 104 -39.53 1.50 13.65
CA ALA A 104 -39.07 0.28 12.98
C ALA A 104 -38.89 0.50 11.47
N VAL A 105 -39.83 1.20 10.82
CA VAL A 105 -39.70 1.61 9.41
C VAL A 105 -38.52 2.58 9.22
N ALA A 106 -38.32 3.54 10.12
CA ALA A 106 -37.17 4.45 10.09
C ALA A 106 -35.83 3.70 10.13
N LYS A 107 -35.71 2.70 11.02
CA LYS A 107 -34.50 1.88 11.10
C LYS A 107 -34.31 0.98 9.88
N ALA A 108 -35.38 0.35 9.39
CA ALA A 108 -35.31 -0.48 8.20
C ALA A 108 -34.92 0.34 6.95
N THR A 109 -35.48 1.55 6.81
CA THR A 109 -35.14 2.48 5.73
C THR A 109 -33.72 3.03 5.85
N LEU A 110 -33.23 3.30 7.05
CA LEU A 110 -31.83 3.68 7.30
C LEU A 110 -30.85 2.56 6.93
N GLN A 111 -31.16 1.31 7.29
CA GLN A 111 -30.35 0.16 6.90
C GLN A 111 -30.37 -0.06 5.39
N ALA A 112 -31.54 0.03 4.76
CA ALA A 112 -31.68 -0.06 3.30
C ALA A 112 -30.88 1.03 2.58
N LEU A 113 -30.98 2.28 3.05
CA LEU A 113 -30.18 3.41 2.58
C LEU A 113 -28.68 3.10 2.64
N GLY A 114 -28.23 2.52 3.76
CA GLY A 114 -26.84 2.11 3.92
C GLY A 114 -26.39 1.05 2.93
N THR A 115 -27.23 0.04 2.69
CA THR A 115 -26.93 -0.99 1.69
C THR A 115 -26.90 -0.43 0.27
N ILE A 116 -27.85 0.43 -0.10
CA ILE A 116 -27.92 1.08 -1.41
C ILE A 116 -26.71 1.98 -1.63
N MET A 117 -26.40 2.85 -0.68
CA MET A 117 -25.25 3.75 -0.76
C MET A 117 -23.93 2.98 -0.87
N LYS A 118 -23.79 1.87 -0.13
CA LYS A 118 -22.65 0.95 -0.28
C LYS A 118 -22.58 0.34 -1.67
N THR A 119 -23.69 -0.10 -2.25
CA THR A 119 -23.69 -0.67 -3.62
C THR A 119 -23.33 0.38 -4.68
N PHE A 120 -23.85 1.61 -4.59
CA PHE A 120 -23.46 2.69 -5.50
C PHE A 120 -21.99 3.06 -5.35
N LEU A 121 -21.47 3.06 -4.12
CA LEU A 121 -20.08 3.34 -3.83
C LEU A 121 -19.15 2.25 -4.36
N ASP A 122 -19.45 0.97 -4.12
CA ASP A 122 -18.68 -0.15 -4.67
C ASP A 122 -18.68 -0.13 -6.20
N HIS A 123 -19.81 0.18 -6.85
CA HIS A 123 -19.85 0.39 -8.30
C HIS A 123 -19.03 1.61 -8.74
N SER A 124 -19.11 2.74 -8.03
CA SER A 124 -18.32 3.95 -8.32
C SER A 124 -16.83 3.66 -8.26
N LEU A 125 -16.38 2.88 -7.27
CA LEU A 125 -14.99 2.43 -7.12
C LEU A 125 -14.57 1.50 -8.27
N LEU A 126 -15.41 0.53 -8.64
CA LEU A 126 -15.16 -0.34 -9.79
C LEU A 126 -15.03 0.48 -11.08
N PHE A 127 -15.90 1.47 -11.29
CA PHE A 127 -15.81 2.36 -12.45
C PHE A 127 -14.55 3.23 -12.40
N ASN A 128 -14.16 3.72 -11.22
CA ASN A 128 -12.95 4.53 -11.05
C ASN A 128 -11.69 3.77 -11.47
N ASP A 129 -11.58 2.48 -11.09
CA ASP A 129 -10.47 1.61 -11.50
C ASP A 129 -10.40 1.43 -13.03
N GLU A 130 -11.55 1.27 -13.68
CA GLU A 130 -11.62 1.13 -15.13
C GLU A 130 -11.37 2.46 -15.86
N ILE A 131 -11.85 3.59 -15.33
CA ILE A 131 -11.56 4.93 -15.84
C ILE A 131 -10.06 5.22 -15.74
N PHE A 132 -9.44 4.93 -14.60
CA PHE A 132 -8.00 5.10 -14.40
C PHE A 132 -7.19 4.26 -15.40
N TYR A 133 -7.62 3.02 -15.67
CA TYR A 133 -7.02 2.21 -16.73
C TYR A 133 -7.12 2.89 -18.09
N TRP A 134 -8.29 3.40 -18.47
CA TRP A 134 -8.47 4.08 -19.75
C TRP A 134 -7.68 5.38 -19.85
N ASP A 135 -7.62 6.20 -18.78
CA ASP A 135 -6.79 7.39 -18.71
C ASP A 135 -5.30 7.05 -18.90
N ALA A 136 -4.85 5.98 -18.24
CA ALA A 136 -3.49 5.50 -18.35
C ALA A 136 -3.15 4.95 -19.74
N VAL A 137 -4.12 4.42 -20.48
CA VAL A 137 -3.95 3.97 -21.88
C VAL A 137 -3.99 5.16 -22.84
N ILE A 138 -4.96 6.07 -22.69
CA ILE A 138 -5.14 7.25 -23.55
C ILE A 138 -3.98 8.25 -23.39
N GLY A 139 -3.45 8.40 -22.18
CA GLY A 139 -2.34 9.30 -21.87
C GLY A 139 -1.00 8.86 -22.44
N SER A 140 -0.85 7.60 -22.87
CA SER A 140 0.40 7.07 -23.42
C SER A 140 0.20 6.51 -24.83
N GLN A 141 0.94 7.06 -25.80
CA GLN A 141 0.90 6.62 -27.20
C GLN A 141 1.34 5.15 -27.33
N TRP A 142 2.34 4.72 -26.55
CA TRP A 142 2.81 3.34 -26.53
C TRP A 142 1.73 2.36 -26.04
N ARG A 143 1.03 2.71 -24.95
CA ARG A 143 -0.06 1.87 -24.42
C ARG A 143 -1.28 1.85 -25.34
N THR A 144 -1.59 2.98 -25.97
CA THR A 144 -2.62 3.06 -27.02
C THR A 144 -2.26 2.13 -28.19
N CYS A 145 -1.00 2.17 -28.66
CA CYS A 145 -0.50 1.29 -29.71
C CYS A 145 -0.60 -0.19 -29.29
N ALA A 146 -0.11 -0.54 -28.10
CA ALA A 146 -0.22 -1.89 -27.56
C ALA A 146 -1.67 -2.37 -27.46
N TYR A 147 -2.62 -1.52 -27.05
CA TYR A 147 -4.05 -1.85 -27.04
C TYR A 147 -4.61 -2.07 -28.45
N THR A 148 -4.21 -1.23 -29.42
CA THR A 148 -4.64 -1.40 -30.82
C THR A 148 -4.14 -2.71 -31.39
N LEU A 149 -2.90 -3.10 -31.07
CA LEU A 149 -2.30 -4.36 -31.48
C LEU A 149 -2.96 -5.55 -30.76
N GLN A 150 -3.23 -5.45 -29.46
CA GLN A 150 -3.93 -6.48 -28.69
C GLN A 150 -5.34 -6.76 -29.22
N THR A 151 -6.04 -5.74 -29.70
CA THR A 151 -7.43 -5.87 -30.20
C THR A 151 -7.52 -6.04 -31.71
N SER A 152 -6.41 -5.96 -32.45
CA SER A 152 -6.39 -6.05 -33.91
C SER A 152 -6.92 -7.37 -34.46
N PRO A 153 -6.64 -8.57 -33.88
CA PRO A 153 -7.14 -9.83 -34.44
C PRO A 153 -8.67 -9.91 -34.40
N LEU A 154 -9.27 -9.48 -33.30
CA LEU A 154 -10.73 -9.43 -33.14
C LEU A 154 -11.38 -8.41 -34.06
N ARG A 155 -10.72 -7.26 -34.31
CA ARG A 155 -11.22 -6.22 -35.23
C ARG A 155 -11.20 -6.71 -36.67
N ILE A 156 -10.10 -7.35 -37.09
CA ILE A 156 -9.95 -7.95 -38.43
C ILE A 156 -10.99 -9.05 -38.60
N TRP A 157 -11.14 -9.95 -37.62
CA TRP A 157 -12.16 -11.01 -37.64
C TRP A 157 -13.59 -10.46 -37.80
N ARG A 158 -13.95 -9.42 -37.03
CA ARG A 158 -15.27 -8.76 -37.16
C ARG A 158 -15.46 -8.08 -38.50
N ARG A 159 -14.42 -7.44 -39.05
CA ARG A 159 -14.47 -6.82 -40.38
C ARG A 159 -14.65 -7.89 -41.46
N LEU A 160 -13.91 -9.00 -41.39
CA LEU A 160 -14.02 -10.12 -42.32
C LEU A 160 -15.40 -10.79 -42.30
N ILE A 161 -15.99 -10.97 -41.12
CA ILE A 161 -17.37 -11.50 -41.00
C ILE A 161 -18.39 -10.51 -41.57
N LYS A 162 -18.24 -9.21 -41.31
CA LYS A 162 -19.17 -8.17 -41.83
C LYS A 162 -19.01 -7.93 -43.33
N SER A 163 -17.84 -8.17 -43.89
CA SER A 163 -17.57 -8.06 -45.32
C SER A 163 -18.03 -9.27 -46.13
N ARG A 164 -18.63 -10.30 -45.51
CA ARG A 164 -19.46 -11.24 -46.27
C ARG A 164 -20.72 -10.48 -46.69
N PRO A 165 -20.91 -10.16 -47.99
CA PRO A 165 -22.24 -9.79 -48.42
C PRO A 165 -23.14 -10.98 -48.04
N SER A 166 -24.24 -10.69 -47.35
CA SER A 166 -25.37 -11.61 -47.33
C SER A 166 -25.90 -11.64 -48.76
N THR A 167 -25.23 -12.39 -49.63
CA THR A 167 -25.81 -12.79 -50.90
C THR A 167 -26.97 -13.69 -50.52
N SER A 168 -28.15 -13.09 -50.40
CA SER A 168 -29.41 -13.75 -50.63
C SER A 168 -29.27 -14.47 -51.98
N ARG A 169 -28.88 -15.75 -51.92
CA ARG A 169 -28.97 -16.65 -53.05
C ARG A 169 -29.99 -17.68 -52.67
N SER A 170 -31.18 -17.46 -53.19
CA SER A 170 -32.24 -18.44 -53.39
C SER A 170 -31.66 -19.82 -53.70
N GLY A 171 -32.19 -20.84 -53.01
CA GLY A 171 -32.24 -22.23 -53.44
C GLY A 171 -30.89 -22.90 -53.68
N VAL A 172 -30.46 -23.74 -52.74
CA VAL A 172 -30.21 -25.18 -52.94
C VAL A 172 -29.63 -25.73 -51.63
N GLU A 173 -30.42 -26.62 -51.04
CA GLU A 173 -30.10 -27.69 -50.08
C GLU A 173 -29.07 -27.43 -48.98
N ALA A 174 -29.63 -27.33 -47.77
CA ALA A 174 -28.93 -27.35 -46.50
C ALA A 174 -28.18 -28.67 -46.29
N ARG A 175 -26.85 -28.58 -46.15
CA ARG A 175 -26.04 -29.61 -45.49
C ARG A 175 -25.47 -29.04 -44.19
N PHE A 176 -25.75 -29.74 -43.10
CA PHE A 176 -25.43 -29.38 -41.72
C PHE A 176 -23.93 -29.08 -41.49
N PRO A 177 -23.56 -28.15 -40.57
CA PRO A 177 -22.19 -27.70 -40.38
C PRO A 177 -21.46 -28.44 -39.23
N THR A 178 -20.28 -29.02 -39.49
CA THR A 178 -19.24 -29.33 -38.49
C THR A 178 -17.83 -29.18 -39.12
N PRO A 179 -16.73 -29.12 -38.35
CA PRO A 179 -16.37 -28.05 -37.42
C PRO A 179 -14.99 -27.43 -37.73
N ALA A 180 -14.78 -26.17 -37.33
CA ALA A 180 -13.51 -25.41 -37.20
C ALA A 180 -12.46 -25.39 -38.34
N ALA A 181 -12.04 -26.52 -38.93
CA ALA A 181 -10.93 -26.61 -39.90
C ALA A 181 -11.21 -25.86 -41.21
N PHE A 182 -12.44 -25.92 -41.73
CA PHE A 182 -12.85 -25.19 -42.95
C PHE A 182 -12.89 -23.66 -42.74
N LYS A 183 -12.96 -23.20 -41.49
CA LYS A 183 -12.90 -21.76 -41.15
C LYS A 183 -11.47 -21.23 -41.16
N TRP A 184 -10.48 -22.08 -40.89
CA TRP A 184 -9.07 -21.68 -40.86
C TRP A 184 -8.47 -21.59 -42.26
N SER A 185 -8.73 -22.56 -43.15
CA SER A 185 -8.25 -22.47 -44.55
C SER A 185 -8.79 -21.23 -45.26
N GLN A 186 -10.08 -20.93 -45.10
CA GLN A 186 -10.70 -19.71 -45.64
C GLN A 186 -10.16 -18.43 -45.01
N PHE A 187 -9.79 -18.47 -43.73
CA PHE A 187 -9.16 -17.35 -43.03
C PHE A 187 -7.75 -17.09 -43.56
N TYR A 188 -6.94 -18.14 -43.73
CA TYR A 188 -5.61 -18.05 -44.33
C TYR A 188 -5.68 -17.58 -45.78
N GLU A 189 -6.59 -18.11 -46.58
CA GLU A 189 -6.79 -17.69 -47.96
C GLU A 189 -7.24 -16.23 -48.05
N SER A 190 -8.07 -15.77 -47.11
CA SER A 190 -8.51 -14.37 -47.04
C SER A 190 -7.40 -13.42 -46.56
N ILE A 191 -6.57 -13.84 -45.59
CA ILE A 191 -5.38 -13.08 -45.18
C ILE A 191 -4.37 -13.02 -46.32
N GLN A 192 -4.17 -14.14 -47.01
CA GLN A 192 -3.28 -14.24 -48.17
C GLN A 192 -3.77 -13.30 -49.28
N ARG A 193 -5.08 -13.22 -49.55
CA ARG A 193 -5.65 -12.20 -50.45
C ARG A 193 -5.43 -10.77 -49.96
N CYS A 194 -5.50 -10.49 -48.65
CA CYS A 194 -5.18 -9.17 -48.10
C CYS A 194 -3.69 -8.80 -48.22
N PHE A 195 -2.78 -9.76 -48.14
CA PHE A 195 -1.34 -9.53 -48.32
C PHE A 195 -0.93 -9.48 -49.79
N TYR A 196 -1.58 -10.25 -50.68
CA TYR A 196 -1.31 -10.27 -52.12
C TYR A 196 -2.05 -9.17 -52.90
N ALA A 197 -3.13 -8.59 -52.37
CA ALA A 197 -3.79 -7.44 -52.98
C ALA A 197 -2.95 -6.16 -52.79
N ARG A 198 -1.98 -5.99 -53.67
CA ARG A 198 -1.19 -4.78 -53.91
C ARG A 198 -2.08 -3.62 -54.37
N SER A 199 -2.92 -3.06 -53.48
CA SER A 199 -3.62 -1.78 -53.72
C SER A 199 -3.57 -0.88 -52.48
N LEU A 200 -2.39 -0.29 -52.27
CA LEU A 200 -2.16 0.72 -51.24
C LEU A 200 -3.07 1.96 -51.35
N HIS A 201 -3.77 2.16 -52.47
CA HIS A 201 -4.63 3.31 -52.71
C HIS A 201 -6.09 3.14 -52.22
N ALA A 202 -6.67 1.93 -52.26
CA ALA A 202 -8.02 1.67 -51.72
C ALA A 202 -8.04 1.62 -50.18
N LEU A 203 -6.89 1.32 -49.56
CA LEU A 203 -6.70 1.38 -48.11
C LEU A 203 -6.56 2.82 -47.59
N HIS A 204 -6.16 3.81 -48.40
CA HIS A 204 -5.99 5.19 -47.91
C HIS A 204 -7.33 5.93 -47.78
N ALA A 205 -8.30 5.68 -48.67
CA ALA A 205 -9.56 6.44 -48.73
C ALA A 205 -10.62 6.00 -47.69
N ASN A 206 -10.57 4.76 -47.17
CA ASN A 206 -11.55 4.22 -46.22
C ASN A 206 -10.96 3.89 -44.83
N VAL A 207 -9.78 4.43 -44.52
CA VAL A 207 -9.09 4.19 -43.26
C VAL A 207 -8.84 5.53 -42.58
N VAL A 208 -9.85 6.01 -41.86
CA VAL A 208 -9.54 6.65 -40.58
C VAL A 208 -8.64 5.65 -39.84
N SER A 209 -7.36 5.99 -39.65
CA SER A 209 -6.33 5.09 -39.13
C SER A 209 -6.87 4.18 -38.02
N PRO A 210 -6.58 2.85 -38.04
CA PRO A 210 -7.06 1.91 -37.00
C PRO A 210 -6.70 2.39 -35.58
N PHE A 211 -5.65 3.21 -35.47
CA PHE A 211 -5.25 3.91 -34.27
C PHE A 211 -6.27 4.97 -33.82
N VAL A 212 -6.71 5.84 -34.73
CA VAL A 212 -7.67 6.92 -34.45
C VAL A 212 -9.03 6.35 -34.09
N THR A 213 -9.49 5.32 -34.80
CA THR A 213 -10.77 4.65 -34.48
C THR A 213 -10.72 3.95 -33.13
N ALA A 214 -9.60 3.29 -32.78
CA ALA A 214 -9.40 2.73 -31.44
C ALA A 214 -9.41 3.82 -30.36
N LYS A 215 -8.75 4.95 -30.60
CA LYS A 215 -8.68 6.07 -29.65
C LYS A 215 -10.05 6.71 -29.41
N LEU A 216 -10.86 6.89 -30.45
CA LEU A 216 -12.24 7.35 -30.33
C LEU A 216 -13.11 6.34 -29.58
N GLU A 217 -12.96 5.04 -29.85
CA GLU A 217 -13.68 4.00 -29.11
C GLU A 217 -13.31 4.02 -27.62
N MET A 218 -12.02 4.16 -27.29
CA MET A 218 -11.54 4.27 -25.91
C MET A 218 -12.12 5.49 -25.19
N ARG A 219 -12.14 6.65 -25.86
CA ARG A 219 -12.76 7.87 -25.32
C ARG A 219 -14.25 7.67 -25.05
N ARG A 220 -15.00 7.10 -25.99
CA ARG A 220 -16.43 6.79 -25.81
C ARG A 220 -16.68 5.81 -24.65
N LYS A 221 -15.82 4.79 -24.48
CA LYS A 221 -15.92 3.84 -23.36
C LYS A 221 -15.67 4.56 -22.03
N ARG A 222 -14.63 5.39 -21.96
CA ARG A 222 -14.31 6.21 -20.80
C ARG A 222 -15.42 7.20 -20.47
N GLU A 223 -15.94 7.94 -21.45
CA GLU A 223 -17.03 8.91 -21.26
C GLU A 223 -18.29 8.24 -20.71
N LYS A 224 -18.65 7.05 -21.22
CA LYS A 224 -19.78 6.28 -20.67
C LYS A 224 -19.54 5.81 -19.23
N LEU A 225 -18.33 5.38 -18.90
CA LEU A 225 -17.97 5.01 -17.53
C LEU A 225 -17.98 6.23 -16.60
N MET A 226 -17.51 7.39 -17.08
CA MET A 226 -17.55 8.65 -16.34
C MET A 226 -19.00 9.10 -16.08
N ALA A 227 -19.87 9.07 -17.09
CA ALA A 227 -21.29 9.37 -16.93
C ALA A 227 -21.96 8.44 -15.89
N MET A 228 -21.61 7.16 -15.88
CA MET A 228 -22.12 6.20 -14.88
C MET A 228 -21.58 6.48 -13.48
N LYS A 229 -20.29 6.82 -13.36
CA LYS A 229 -19.67 7.24 -12.08
C LYS A 229 -20.34 8.51 -11.57
N ASP A 230 -20.56 9.49 -12.44
CA ASP A 230 -21.19 10.76 -12.11
C ASP A 230 -22.65 10.58 -11.69
N PHE A 231 -23.39 9.68 -12.33
CA PHE A 231 -24.73 9.27 -11.89
C PHE A 231 -24.70 8.68 -10.47
N ASN A 232 -23.84 7.69 -10.23
CA ASN A 232 -23.72 7.09 -8.90
C ASN A 232 -23.29 8.10 -7.83
N ALA A 233 -22.32 8.98 -8.15
CA ALA A 233 -21.89 10.05 -7.26
C ALA A 233 -23.03 11.04 -6.98
N SER A 234 -23.79 11.43 -8.00
CA SER A 234 -24.95 12.32 -7.82
C SER A 234 -26.03 11.67 -6.96
N SER A 235 -26.30 10.37 -7.15
CA SER A 235 -27.22 9.61 -6.32
C SER A 235 -26.76 9.53 -4.87
N ILE A 236 -25.47 9.25 -4.62
CA ILE A 236 -24.89 9.23 -3.27
C ILE A 236 -25.01 10.60 -2.60
N GLY A 237 -24.68 11.67 -3.32
CA GLY A 237 -24.75 13.03 -2.77
C GLY A 237 -26.18 13.51 -2.52
N LEU A 238 -27.14 13.10 -3.36
CA LEU A 238 -28.56 13.37 -3.15
C LEU A 238 -29.09 12.59 -1.93
N LEU A 239 -28.80 11.29 -1.86
CA LEU A 239 -29.18 10.44 -0.73
C LEU A 239 -28.60 10.95 0.60
N MET A 240 -27.31 11.31 0.63
CA MET A 240 -26.66 11.79 1.85
C MET A 240 -27.24 13.12 2.36
N ARG A 241 -27.71 13.98 1.46
CA ARG A 241 -28.19 15.33 1.81
C ARG A 241 -29.69 15.40 2.08
N GLU A 242 -30.47 14.60 1.36
CA GLU A 242 -31.95 14.66 1.39
C GLU A 242 -32.59 13.54 2.21
N CYS A 243 -31.90 12.42 2.46
CA CYS A 243 -32.44 11.37 3.33
C CYS A 243 -32.17 11.68 4.80
N PHE A 244 -33.24 11.64 5.61
CA PHE A 244 -33.24 11.96 7.04
C PHE A 244 -32.77 13.39 7.37
N PRO A 245 -33.53 14.44 6.98
CA PRO A 245 -33.33 15.79 7.46
C PRO A 245 -33.82 15.91 8.93
N ILE A 246 -33.23 15.13 9.83
CA ILE A 246 -33.49 15.23 11.26
C ILE A 246 -32.50 16.25 11.82
N GLN A 247 -33.04 17.43 12.15
CA GLN A 247 -32.41 18.59 12.80
C GLN A 247 -30.88 18.54 12.92
N THR A 248 -30.18 19.22 12.01
CA THR A 248 -29.00 19.98 12.46
C THR A 248 -29.52 21.35 12.84
N ASN A 249 -29.46 21.69 14.13
CA ASN A 249 -29.72 23.03 14.66
C ASN A 249 -28.94 24.05 13.83
N ASP A 250 -29.59 24.67 12.84
CA ASP A 250 -29.11 25.89 12.21
C ASP A 250 -30.22 26.91 12.45
N ASP A 251 -29.96 27.76 13.44
CA ASP A 251 -30.67 29.00 13.70
C ASP A 251 -30.56 29.90 12.45
N THR A 252 -31.54 29.90 11.56
CA THR A 252 -31.77 31.05 10.66
C THR A 252 -33.24 31.11 10.22
N TYR A 253 -33.99 31.95 10.93
CA TYR A 253 -35.16 32.72 10.53
C TYR A 253 -36.14 32.18 9.45
N ASN A 254 -37.38 32.04 9.92
CA ASN A 254 -38.64 32.17 9.18
C ASN A 254 -39.01 31.07 8.17
N SER A 255 -39.79 30.10 8.64
CA SER A 255 -41.06 29.82 7.97
C SER A 255 -42.11 29.43 8.99
N THR A 256 -42.99 30.39 9.27
CA THR A 256 -44.27 30.23 9.94
C THR A 256 -45.14 29.21 9.22
N LYS A 257 -45.24 28.00 9.80
CA LYS A 257 -46.48 27.21 9.84
C LYS A 257 -46.26 26.12 10.88
N TYR A 258 -47.03 26.18 11.97
CA TYR A 258 -47.19 25.10 12.93
C TYR A 258 -47.82 23.89 12.20
N VAL A 259 -46.99 23.10 11.51
CA VAL A 259 -47.27 21.71 11.19
C VAL A 259 -46.60 20.91 12.30
N SER A 260 -47.35 20.03 12.97
CA SER A 260 -46.89 19.27 14.13
C SER A 260 -45.52 18.63 13.89
N ALA A 261 -44.60 18.76 14.84
CA ALA A 261 -43.24 18.22 14.76
C ALA A 261 -43.20 16.70 14.46
N ASP A 262 -44.27 15.99 14.81
CA ASP A 262 -44.44 14.55 14.59
C ASP A 262 -44.56 14.15 13.11
N ASP A 263 -44.99 15.06 12.24
CA ASP A 263 -45.26 14.72 10.83
C ASP A 263 -44.04 14.98 9.91
N HIS A 264 -43.08 15.79 10.38
CA HIS A 264 -41.90 16.17 9.58
C HIS A 264 -40.92 15.02 9.34
N TRP A 265 -40.62 14.22 10.37
CA TRP A 265 -39.69 13.08 10.23
C TRP A 265 -40.34 11.90 9.51
N ARG A 266 -41.65 11.67 9.70
CA ARG A 266 -42.45 10.67 8.97
C ARG A 266 -42.48 10.97 7.47
N ASN A 267 -42.76 12.22 7.09
CA ASN A 267 -42.67 12.68 5.70
C ASN A 267 -41.23 12.58 5.15
N GLY A 268 -40.21 12.82 5.98
CA GLY A 268 -38.80 12.61 5.63
C GLY A 268 -38.47 11.14 5.30
N ILE A 269 -39.01 10.19 6.06
CA ILE A 269 -38.86 8.75 5.81
C ILE A 269 -39.55 8.36 4.51
N ALA A 270 -40.81 8.77 4.31
CA ALA A 270 -41.55 8.49 3.08
C ALA A 270 -40.81 9.04 1.84
N ARG A 271 -40.33 10.29 1.92
CA ARG A 271 -39.50 10.90 0.87
C ARG A 271 -38.22 10.12 0.61
N SER A 272 -37.55 9.61 1.64
CA SER A 272 -36.33 8.81 1.47
C SER A 272 -36.57 7.48 0.76
N VAL A 273 -37.68 6.79 1.05
CA VAL A 273 -38.08 5.53 0.40
C VAL A 273 -38.36 5.75 -1.08
N VAL A 274 -39.19 6.74 -1.40
CA VAL A 274 -39.54 7.09 -2.78
C VAL A 274 -38.30 7.57 -3.56
N LEU A 275 -37.41 8.33 -2.90
CA LEU A 275 -36.16 8.78 -3.50
C LEU A 275 -35.23 7.60 -3.81
N MET A 276 -35.10 6.62 -2.91
CA MET A 276 -34.34 5.39 -3.16
C MET A 276 -34.92 4.58 -4.33
N GLU A 277 -36.25 4.45 -4.41
CA GLU A 277 -36.93 3.75 -5.50
C GLU A 277 -36.69 4.42 -6.85
N THR A 278 -36.97 5.73 -6.93
CA THR A 278 -36.83 6.51 -8.18
C THR A 278 -35.38 6.52 -8.69
N LEU A 279 -34.40 6.59 -7.79
CA LEU A 279 -32.97 6.53 -8.15
C LEU A 279 -32.56 5.16 -8.71
N LEU A 280 -33.09 4.06 -8.17
CA LEU A 280 -32.76 2.71 -8.64
C LEU A 280 -33.45 2.38 -9.97
N GLN A 281 -34.61 2.97 -10.24
CA GLN A 281 -35.35 2.80 -11.50
C GLN A 281 -34.76 3.63 -12.65
N LYS A 282 -34.24 4.84 -12.37
CA LYS A 282 -33.75 5.76 -13.41
C LYS A 282 -32.49 5.25 -14.12
N GLN A 283 -32.43 5.45 -15.44
CA GLN A 283 -31.28 5.07 -16.27
C GLN A 283 -30.32 6.27 -16.46
N PRO A 284 -28.98 6.05 -16.48
CA PRO A 284 -27.96 7.08 -16.73
C PRO A 284 -28.03 7.81 -18.09
N ASN A 285 -28.77 7.28 -19.07
CA ASN A 285 -28.74 7.82 -20.45
C ASN A 285 -29.58 9.09 -20.63
N ASP A 286 -30.45 9.44 -19.68
CA ASP A 286 -31.52 10.43 -19.87
C ASP A 286 -31.29 11.76 -19.13
N CYS A 287 -30.06 12.07 -18.66
CA CYS A 287 -29.87 13.26 -17.85
C CYS A 287 -28.84 14.26 -18.37
N ASP A 288 -29.32 15.45 -18.70
CA ASP A 288 -28.52 16.67 -18.77
C ASP A 288 -27.96 16.98 -17.37
N THR A 289 -26.66 17.29 -17.34
CA THR A 289 -25.79 17.19 -16.16
C THR A 289 -26.01 18.30 -15.12
N PHE A 290 -26.79 19.34 -15.44
CA PHE A 290 -26.99 20.50 -14.58
C PHE A 290 -28.21 20.40 -13.66
N ASP A 291 -29.30 19.72 -14.06
CA ASP A 291 -30.58 19.72 -13.33
C ASP A 291 -30.96 18.36 -12.72
N PHE A 292 -30.02 17.40 -12.66
CA PHE A 292 -30.29 16.02 -12.20
C PHE A 292 -30.98 15.97 -10.82
N GLY A 293 -30.47 16.73 -9.85
CA GLY A 293 -30.98 16.75 -8.47
C GLY A 293 -32.40 17.30 -8.38
N GLU A 294 -32.64 18.45 -8.99
CA GLU A 294 -33.95 19.13 -8.97
C GLU A 294 -35.00 18.36 -9.78
N GLY A 295 -34.60 17.77 -10.91
CA GLY A 295 -35.45 16.89 -11.71
C GLY A 295 -35.92 15.66 -10.94
N ILE A 296 -35.02 14.98 -10.21
CA ILE A 296 -35.41 13.82 -9.38
C ILE A 296 -36.25 14.24 -8.19
N LEU A 297 -35.87 15.32 -7.49
CA LEU A 297 -36.65 15.83 -6.37
C LEU A 297 -38.07 16.23 -6.79
N SER A 298 -38.25 16.80 -7.97
CA SER A 298 -39.59 17.11 -8.49
C SER A 298 -40.41 15.85 -8.79
N ILE A 299 -39.79 14.79 -9.32
CA ILE A 299 -40.45 13.49 -9.55
C ILE A 299 -40.83 12.87 -8.21
N THR A 300 -39.91 12.86 -7.24
CA THR A 300 -40.14 12.37 -5.88
C THR A 300 -41.26 13.15 -5.19
N ASN A 301 -41.27 14.48 -5.28
CA ASN A 301 -42.31 15.30 -4.67
C ASN A 301 -43.68 15.10 -5.35
N LYS A 302 -43.72 14.89 -6.67
CA LYS A 302 -44.96 14.54 -7.37
C LYS A 302 -45.50 13.19 -6.89
N GLU A 303 -44.65 12.17 -6.85
CA GLU A 303 -45.02 10.83 -6.36
C GLU A 303 -45.48 10.88 -4.90
N LEU A 304 -44.79 11.66 -4.05
CA LEU A 304 -45.19 11.91 -2.66
C LEU A 304 -46.55 12.61 -2.57
N THR A 305 -46.83 13.59 -3.44
CA THR A 305 -48.11 14.29 -3.50
C THR A 305 -49.23 13.34 -3.95
N TYR A 306 -48.96 12.44 -4.90
CA TYR A 306 -49.91 11.39 -5.29
C TYR A 306 -50.21 10.45 -4.12
N LEU A 307 -49.17 9.99 -3.40
CA LEU A 307 -49.34 9.16 -2.22
C LEU A 307 -50.16 9.85 -1.13
N GLN A 308 -49.99 11.17 -0.93
CA GLN A 308 -50.74 11.97 0.04
C GLN A 308 -52.17 12.29 -0.42
N THR A 309 -52.42 12.42 -1.73
CA THR A 309 -53.74 12.78 -2.28
C THR A 309 -54.66 11.57 -2.41
N GLN A 310 -54.09 10.39 -2.66
CA GLN A 310 -54.86 9.14 -2.75
C GLN A 310 -55.36 8.67 -1.37
N SER A 311 -54.90 9.29 -0.29
CA SER A 311 -55.06 8.86 1.09
C SER A 311 -55.69 9.95 1.99
N GLY A 312 -56.86 10.47 1.63
CA GLY A 312 -57.56 11.50 2.41
C GLY A 312 -57.86 11.09 3.87
N ASP A 313 -57.66 12.03 4.81
CA ASP A 313 -58.08 12.15 6.24
C ASP A 313 -58.03 10.94 7.21
N MET A 314 -57.76 9.71 6.74
CA MET A 314 -57.65 8.46 7.53
C MET A 314 -56.19 7.97 7.70
N CYS A 315 -55.20 8.79 7.33
CA CYS A 315 -53.90 8.32 6.83
C CYS A 315 -52.68 8.30 7.77
N THR A 316 -52.81 8.51 9.09
CA THR A 316 -51.66 8.20 9.98
C THR A 316 -51.47 6.69 10.18
N ARG A 317 -52.54 5.89 10.01
CA ARG A 317 -52.57 4.46 10.37
C ARG A 317 -52.03 3.47 9.31
N GLN A 318 -52.19 3.73 8.00
CA GLN A 318 -51.82 2.76 6.92
C GLN A 318 -50.55 3.11 6.11
N ALA A 319 -49.99 4.31 6.31
CA ALA A 319 -48.76 4.74 5.65
C ALA A 319 -47.52 3.84 5.89
N PRO A 320 -47.27 3.25 7.08
CA PRO A 320 -46.08 2.43 7.29
C PRO A 320 -46.12 1.11 6.50
N GLU A 321 -47.29 0.51 6.27
CA GLU A 321 -47.45 -0.75 5.53
C GLU A 321 -46.98 -0.62 4.07
N LEU A 322 -47.46 0.43 3.40
CA LEU A 322 -47.12 0.70 2.01
C LEU A 322 -45.61 0.97 1.85
N LEU A 323 -44.99 1.66 2.83
CA LEU A 323 -43.55 1.92 2.84
C LEU A 323 -42.75 0.63 3.03
N ILE A 324 -43.21 -0.29 3.88
CA ILE A 324 -42.58 -1.59 4.09
C ILE A 324 -42.63 -2.44 2.82
N GLU A 325 -43.77 -2.48 2.13
CA GLU A 325 -43.91 -3.21 0.86
C GLU A 325 -42.98 -2.63 -0.24
N ARG A 326 -42.92 -1.30 -0.37
CA ARG A 326 -42.00 -0.64 -1.28
C ARG A 326 -40.54 -0.90 -0.92
N LEU A 327 -40.20 -0.90 0.38
CA LEU A 327 -38.85 -1.20 0.86
C LEU A 327 -38.46 -2.65 0.53
N ARG A 328 -39.39 -3.59 0.69
CA ARG A 328 -39.21 -5.00 0.31
C ARG A 328 -38.92 -5.12 -1.19
N ASP A 329 -39.69 -4.43 -2.04
CA ASP A 329 -39.49 -4.43 -3.48
C ASP A 329 -38.15 -3.80 -3.89
N ILE A 330 -37.73 -2.72 -3.22
CA ILE A 330 -36.43 -2.08 -3.41
C ILE A 330 -35.30 -3.08 -3.13
N LEU A 331 -35.34 -3.77 -1.99
CA LEU A 331 -34.28 -4.68 -1.55
C LEU A 331 -34.24 -5.98 -2.35
N LEU A 332 -35.40 -6.59 -2.62
CA LEU A 332 -35.48 -7.89 -3.30
C LEU A 332 -35.39 -7.82 -4.82
N ARG A 333 -35.89 -6.74 -5.44
CA ARG A 333 -35.98 -6.64 -6.91
C ARG A 333 -35.04 -5.59 -7.46
N LEU A 334 -35.12 -4.35 -6.98
CA LEU A 334 -34.41 -3.23 -7.62
C LEU A 334 -32.89 -3.27 -7.35
N LEU A 335 -32.48 -3.59 -6.14
CA LEU A 335 -31.06 -3.68 -5.75
C LEU A 335 -30.27 -4.74 -6.53
N PRO A 336 -30.70 -6.03 -6.64
CA PRO A 336 -29.95 -7.03 -7.40
C PRO A 336 -29.93 -6.76 -8.90
N ILE A 337 -31.02 -6.21 -9.45
CA ILE A 337 -31.05 -5.75 -10.86
C ILE A 337 -30.02 -4.65 -11.06
N HIS A 338 -29.91 -3.69 -10.16
CA HIS A 338 -28.90 -2.64 -10.25
C HIS A 338 -27.46 -3.20 -10.15
N LYS A 339 -27.23 -4.16 -9.23
CA LYS A 339 -25.94 -4.86 -9.07
C LYS A 339 -25.49 -5.57 -10.35
N THR A 340 -26.37 -6.36 -10.96
CA THR A 340 -26.07 -7.06 -12.21
C THR A 340 -25.84 -6.11 -13.40
N ARG A 341 -26.59 -4.99 -13.46
CA ARG A 341 -26.39 -3.90 -14.45
C ARG A 341 -25.01 -3.23 -14.30
N GLY A 342 -24.56 -2.98 -13.07
CA GLY A 342 -23.22 -2.46 -12.79
C GLY A 342 -22.13 -3.35 -13.40
N PHE A 343 -22.15 -4.65 -13.09
CA PHE A 343 -21.15 -5.60 -13.60
C PHE A 343 -21.19 -5.80 -15.11
N THR A 344 -22.38 -5.86 -15.72
CA THR A 344 -22.50 -5.97 -17.19
C THR A 344 -21.97 -4.72 -17.91
N THR A 345 -22.13 -3.55 -17.30
CA THR A 345 -21.56 -2.28 -17.78
C THR A 345 -20.03 -2.30 -17.71
N VAL A 346 -19.45 -2.74 -16.59
CA VAL A 346 -17.99 -2.95 -16.46
C VAL A 346 -17.49 -3.95 -17.50
N LYS A 347 -18.20 -5.06 -17.73
CA LYS A 347 -17.79 -6.06 -18.72
C LYS A 347 -17.82 -5.52 -20.16
N LYS A 348 -18.75 -4.61 -20.48
CA LYS A 348 -18.93 -4.05 -21.83
C LYS A 348 -17.99 -2.88 -22.13
N PHE A 349 -17.78 -1.98 -21.16
CA PHE A 349 -17.02 -0.73 -21.34
C PHE A 349 -15.68 -0.70 -20.60
N GLY A 350 -15.43 -1.62 -19.67
CA GLY A 350 -14.17 -1.76 -18.96
C GLY A 350 -13.06 -2.41 -19.78
N ARG A 351 -11.95 -2.71 -19.12
CA ARG A 351 -10.74 -3.28 -19.72
C ARG A 351 -11.01 -4.59 -20.48
N PRO A 352 -10.26 -4.85 -21.56
CA PRO A 352 -10.36 -6.11 -22.29
C PRO A 352 -9.98 -7.29 -21.37
N SER A 353 -10.53 -8.47 -21.67
CA SER A 353 -10.29 -9.68 -20.87
C SER A 353 -8.80 -10.01 -20.77
N ARG A 354 -8.41 -10.70 -19.69
CA ARG A 354 -7.00 -11.09 -19.44
C ARG A 354 -6.39 -11.85 -20.62
N LEU A 355 -7.17 -12.71 -21.28
CA LEU A 355 -6.73 -13.43 -22.47
C LEU A 355 -6.38 -12.50 -23.64
N VAL A 356 -7.18 -11.45 -23.87
CA VAL A 356 -6.92 -10.45 -24.93
C VAL A 356 -5.69 -9.59 -24.61
N ARG A 357 -5.39 -9.36 -23.33
CA ARG A 357 -4.20 -8.61 -22.92
C ARG A 357 -2.94 -9.47 -22.92
N CYS A 358 -3.08 -10.76 -22.57
CA CYS A 358 -1.95 -11.65 -22.35
C CYS A 358 -1.51 -12.44 -23.59
N TRP A 359 -2.30 -12.53 -24.67
CA TRP A 359 -1.88 -13.32 -25.84
C TRP A 359 -0.58 -12.83 -26.47
N LEU A 360 -0.35 -11.51 -26.49
CA LEU A 360 0.85 -10.91 -27.07
C LEU A 360 2.10 -11.12 -26.21
N PRO A 361 2.11 -10.80 -24.90
CA PRO A 361 3.26 -11.15 -24.07
C PRO A 361 3.43 -12.66 -23.94
N PHE A 362 2.36 -13.46 -23.99
CA PHE A 362 2.47 -14.92 -23.97
C PHE A 362 3.08 -15.46 -25.27
N SER A 363 2.73 -14.92 -26.43
CA SER A 363 3.34 -15.33 -27.69
C SER A 363 4.81 -14.93 -27.75
N VAL A 364 5.16 -13.70 -27.33
CA VAL A 364 6.54 -13.25 -27.23
C VAL A 364 7.31 -14.09 -26.21
N ALA A 365 6.73 -14.32 -25.02
CA ALA A 365 7.33 -15.16 -23.98
C ALA A 365 7.57 -16.58 -24.52
N LEU A 366 6.57 -17.21 -25.12
CA LEU A 366 6.68 -18.54 -25.69
C LEU A 366 7.78 -18.60 -26.76
N LEU A 367 7.84 -17.62 -27.67
CA LEU A 367 8.90 -17.53 -28.68
C LEU A 367 10.28 -17.34 -28.05
N THR A 368 10.40 -16.44 -27.06
CA THR A 368 11.66 -16.20 -26.33
C THR A 368 12.08 -17.42 -25.52
N THR A 369 11.14 -18.14 -24.89
CA THR A 369 11.40 -19.33 -24.10
C THR A 369 11.77 -20.50 -25.01
N CYS A 370 11.12 -20.67 -26.16
CA CYS A 370 11.49 -21.68 -27.14
C CYS A 370 12.89 -21.41 -27.73
N THR A 371 13.22 -20.16 -28.04
CA THR A 371 14.55 -19.80 -28.56
C THR A 371 15.63 -19.89 -27.49
N SER A 372 15.36 -19.42 -26.27
CA SER A 372 16.28 -19.52 -25.15
C SER A 372 16.51 -20.97 -24.72
N LEU A 373 15.48 -21.82 -24.71
CA LEU A 373 15.63 -23.25 -24.43
C LEU A 373 16.46 -23.94 -25.52
N LYS A 374 16.27 -23.59 -26.79
CA LYS A 374 17.12 -24.10 -27.87
C LYS A 374 18.58 -23.70 -27.69
N ILE A 375 18.83 -22.43 -27.37
CA ILE A 375 20.20 -21.94 -27.10
C ILE A 375 20.78 -22.61 -25.85
N LEU A 376 20.02 -22.71 -24.77
CA LEU A 376 20.45 -23.34 -23.52
C LEU A 376 20.77 -24.83 -23.69
N ALA A 377 19.94 -25.57 -24.44
CA ALA A 377 20.19 -26.97 -24.76
C ALA A 377 21.44 -27.13 -25.64
N ASN A 378 21.63 -26.24 -26.62
CA ASN A 378 22.77 -26.29 -27.53
C ASN A 378 24.10 -25.83 -26.89
N HIS A 379 24.04 -24.97 -25.87
CA HIS A 379 25.22 -24.38 -25.20
C HIS A 379 25.42 -24.87 -23.75
N HIS A 380 24.78 -25.96 -23.34
CA HIS A 380 24.87 -26.47 -21.96
C HIS A 380 26.32 -26.73 -21.50
N HIS A 381 27.18 -27.21 -22.40
CA HIS A 381 28.61 -27.40 -22.13
C HIS A 381 29.31 -26.08 -21.79
N GLN A 382 29.00 -24.99 -22.50
CA GLN A 382 29.61 -23.68 -22.27
C GLN A 382 29.16 -23.07 -20.94
N LEU A 383 27.90 -23.30 -20.55
CA LEU A 383 27.38 -22.83 -19.26
C LEU A 383 27.98 -23.57 -18.09
N ILE A 384 28.17 -24.89 -18.20
CA ILE A 384 28.87 -25.69 -17.18
C ILE A 384 30.32 -25.19 -17.08
N GLN A 385 30.97 -24.92 -18.21
CA GLN A 385 32.32 -24.38 -18.22
C GLN A 385 32.40 -22.97 -17.61
N TRP A 386 31.46 -22.08 -17.90
CA TRP A 386 31.41 -20.76 -17.28
C TRP A 386 31.13 -20.83 -15.78
N ALA A 387 30.26 -21.73 -15.34
CA ALA A 387 29.98 -21.94 -13.92
C ALA A 387 31.21 -22.53 -13.20
N ALA A 388 31.88 -23.50 -13.80
CA ALA A 388 33.12 -24.07 -13.27
C ALA A 388 34.23 -23.02 -13.20
N ASN A 389 34.43 -22.25 -14.27
CA ASN A 389 35.41 -21.17 -14.31
C ASN A 389 35.10 -20.06 -13.31
N ALA A 390 33.83 -19.66 -13.16
CA ALA A 390 33.43 -18.66 -12.18
C ALA A 390 33.61 -19.15 -10.74
N GLY A 391 33.29 -20.42 -10.48
CA GLY A 391 33.54 -21.09 -9.19
C GLY A 391 35.03 -21.10 -8.88
N GLN A 392 35.85 -21.56 -9.83
CA GLN A 392 37.31 -21.58 -9.68
C GLN A 392 37.87 -20.18 -9.46
N THR A 393 37.46 -19.19 -10.25
CA THR A 393 37.90 -17.78 -10.11
C THR A 393 37.50 -17.22 -8.74
N THR A 394 36.32 -17.57 -8.21
CA THR A 394 35.88 -17.12 -6.89
C THR A 394 36.72 -17.76 -5.78
N VAL A 395 37.03 -19.05 -5.90
CA VAL A 395 37.89 -19.77 -4.95
C VAL A 395 39.31 -19.22 -4.99
N ASP A 396 39.87 -19.03 -6.19
CA ASP A 396 41.21 -18.47 -6.40
C ASP A 396 41.30 -17.03 -5.86
N PHE A 397 40.27 -16.22 -6.11
CA PHE A 397 40.20 -14.86 -5.57
C PHE A 397 40.17 -14.87 -4.03
N TRP A 398 39.30 -15.70 -3.43
CA TRP A 398 39.18 -15.77 -1.97
C TRP A 398 40.44 -16.33 -1.29
N SER A 399 41.06 -17.35 -1.89
CA SER A 399 42.31 -17.95 -1.42
C SER A 399 43.46 -16.95 -1.47
N ASN A 400 43.71 -16.36 -2.65
CA ASN A 400 44.92 -15.56 -2.89
C ASN A 400 44.82 -14.13 -2.33
N TRP A 401 43.62 -13.54 -2.29
CA TRP A 401 43.45 -12.13 -1.90
C TRP A 401 42.87 -11.91 -0.51
N VAL A 402 42.28 -12.95 0.12
CA VAL A 402 41.71 -12.85 1.47
C VAL A 402 42.41 -13.79 2.43
N ILE A 403 42.42 -15.10 2.16
CA ILE A 403 42.95 -16.10 3.10
C ILE A 403 44.47 -16.00 3.23
N GLU A 404 45.20 -16.07 2.12
CA GLU A 404 46.66 -16.12 2.12
C GLU A 404 47.29 -14.84 2.72
N PRO A 405 46.82 -13.62 2.41
CA PRO A 405 47.33 -12.41 3.04
C PRO A 405 47.00 -12.35 4.54
N ILE A 406 45.82 -12.81 4.98
CA ILE A 406 45.48 -12.91 6.42
C ILE A 406 46.38 -13.92 7.11
N GLN A 407 46.67 -15.07 6.49
CA GLN A 407 47.59 -16.06 7.04
C GLN A 407 49.02 -15.52 7.16
N ARG A 408 49.52 -14.77 6.16
CA ARG A 408 50.84 -14.12 6.23
C ARG A 408 50.90 -13.01 7.28
N LEU A 409 49.84 -12.22 7.41
CA LEU A 409 49.73 -11.18 8.44
C LEU A 409 49.67 -11.80 9.84
N VAL A 410 48.85 -12.81 10.05
CA VAL A 410 48.77 -13.56 11.32
C VAL A 410 50.10 -14.25 11.60
N GLY A 411 50.76 -14.81 10.60
CA GLY A 411 52.10 -15.37 10.73
C GLY A 411 53.13 -14.34 11.18
N THR A 412 53.05 -13.11 10.67
CA THR A 412 53.93 -11.98 11.05
C THR A 412 53.65 -11.47 12.46
N ILE A 413 52.39 -11.40 12.88
CA ILE A 413 51.98 -10.96 14.22
C ILE A 413 52.21 -12.07 15.27
N LYS A 414 52.01 -13.33 14.89
CA LYS A 414 52.15 -14.52 15.74
C LYS A 414 53.55 -15.13 15.67
N HIS A 415 54.53 -14.44 15.11
CA HIS A 415 55.94 -14.77 15.35
C HIS A 415 56.24 -14.47 16.82
N ASP A 416 55.93 -15.47 17.65
CA ASP A 416 56.34 -15.57 19.04
C ASP A 416 57.87 -15.48 19.09
N GLU A 417 58.41 -14.92 20.18
CA GLU A 417 59.83 -14.65 20.46
C GLU A 417 60.76 -15.90 20.42
N LYS A 418 60.23 -17.05 19.97
CA LYS A 418 60.84 -18.38 19.91
C LYS A 418 61.19 -18.84 18.51
N SER A 419 61.22 -17.94 17.52
CA SER A 419 61.69 -18.27 16.18
C SER A 419 63.24 -18.26 16.15
N GLU A 420 63.80 -19.32 15.58
CA GLU A 420 65.18 -19.78 15.65
C GLU A 420 66.25 -18.70 15.42
N ILE A 421 65.96 -17.67 14.63
CA ILE A 421 66.91 -16.59 14.28
C ILE A 421 66.97 -15.50 15.36
N ALA A 422 65.82 -15.15 15.96
CA ALA A 422 65.78 -14.25 17.12
C ALA A 422 66.23 -14.97 18.40
N LEU A 423 66.00 -16.28 18.49
CA LEU A 423 66.54 -17.13 19.57
C LEU A 423 68.05 -17.31 19.44
N MET A 424 68.58 -17.51 18.23
CA MET A 424 70.02 -17.54 18.01
C MET A 424 70.63 -16.20 18.38
N SER A 425 70.12 -15.07 17.86
CA SER A 425 70.68 -13.74 18.18
C SER A 425 70.51 -13.38 19.67
N LYS A 426 69.41 -13.77 20.33
CA LYS A 426 69.21 -13.51 21.77
C LYS A 426 70.12 -14.38 22.63
N ASN A 427 70.27 -15.66 22.30
CA ASN A 427 71.15 -16.58 23.02
C ASN A 427 72.63 -16.26 22.76
N SER A 428 73.01 -15.86 21.54
CA SER A 428 74.37 -15.37 21.24
C SER A 428 74.62 -14.02 21.87
N LEU A 429 73.63 -13.12 21.91
CA LEU A 429 73.73 -11.84 22.62
C LEU A 429 73.86 -12.04 24.13
N GLU A 430 73.14 -13.00 24.71
CA GLU A 430 73.24 -13.34 26.13
C GLU A 430 74.58 -14.03 26.44
N ALA A 431 75.07 -14.89 25.55
CA ALA A 431 76.40 -15.47 25.63
C ALA A 431 77.51 -14.41 25.49
N ASP A 432 77.37 -13.46 24.57
CA ASP A 432 78.33 -12.40 24.33
C ASP A 432 78.28 -11.33 25.44
N ARG A 433 77.10 -11.02 25.99
CA ARG A 433 76.95 -10.18 27.19
C ARG A 433 77.58 -10.83 28.42
N SER A 434 77.35 -12.11 28.64
CA SER A 434 77.94 -12.84 29.77
C SER A 434 79.46 -13.01 29.60
N SER A 435 79.96 -13.15 28.37
CA SER A 435 81.40 -13.09 28.07
C SER A 435 81.97 -11.70 28.37
N LEU A 436 81.29 -10.63 27.96
CA LEU A 436 81.71 -9.26 28.23
C LEU A 436 81.71 -8.97 29.74
N GLU A 437 80.69 -9.43 30.47
CA GLU A 437 80.59 -9.30 31.93
C GLU A 437 81.80 -9.96 32.61
N ARG A 438 82.11 -11.21 32.26
CA ARG A 438 83.29 -11.91 32.80
C ARG A 438 84.58 -11.17 32.47
N MET A 439 84.77 -10.74 31.22
CA MET A 439 86.01 -10.08 30.79
C MET A 439 86.22 -8.72 31.47
N VAL A 440 85.14 -7.96 31.70
CA VAL A 440 85.20 -6.67 32.38
C VAL A 440 85.43 -6.83 33.88
N VAL A 441 84.75 -7.80 34.51
CA VAL A 441 84.96 -8.13 35.93
C VAL A 441 86.40 -8.60 36.16
N ASP A 442 86.91 -9.51 35.33
CA ASP A 442 88.31 -9.98 35.40
C ASP A 442 89.32 -8.84 35.21
N PHE A 443 89.06 -7.92 34.27
CA PHE A 443 89.91 -6.75 34.04
C PHE A 443 89.98 -5.79 35.23
N ILE A 444 88.88 -5.63 35.97
CA ILE A 444 88.82 -4.77 37.15
C ILE A 444 89.51 -5.46 38.33
N LEU A 445 89.31 -6.77 38.51
CA LEU A 445 89.91 -7.57 39.59
C LEU A 445 91.44 -7.64 39.48
N ASP A 446 91.98 -7.82 38.29
CA ASP A 446 93.43 -7.90 38.06
C ASP A 446 94.17 -6.57 38.34
N ARG A 447 93.44 -5.45 38.41
CA ARG A 447 94.01 -4.10 38.52
C ARG A 447 93.85 -3.47 39.91
N ASP A 448 92.90 -3.95 40.71
CA ASP A 448 92.58 -3.43 42.04
C ASP A 448 92.65 -4.60 43.05
N GLU A 449 93.86 -5.08 43.37
CA GLU A 449 94.12 -6.23 44.26
C GLU A 449 93.55 -6.09 45.69
N GLN A 450 92.92 -4.95 46.06
CA GLN A 450 92.46 -4.65 47.42
C GLN A 450 90.98 -4.26 47.60
N LYS A 451 90.09 -4.45 46.60
CA LYS A 451 88.62 -4.23 46.78
C LYS A 451 87.75 -5.34 46.18
N ALA A 452 87.85 -6.54 46.71
CA ALA A 452 87.06 -7.71 46.29
C ALA A 452 85.62 -7.77 46.81
N LEU A 453 85.11 -6.76 47.54
CA LEU A 453 83.83 -6.87 48.27
C LEU A 453 82.57 -6.41 47.51
N ASP A 454 82.68 -5.92 46.27
CA ASP A 454 81.55 -5.30 45.54
C ASP A 454 81.35 -5.86 44.11
N ILE A 455 81.66 -7.14 43.89
CA ILE A 455 81.64 -7.79 42.57
C ILE A 455 80.25 -7.75 41.92
N ASN A 456 79.18 -7.96 42.70
CA ASN A 456 77.81 -8.00 42.19
C ASN A 456 77.27 -6.62 41.77
N SER A 457 77.69 -5.54 42.44
CA SER A 457 77.28 -4.18 42.07
C SER A 457 78.01 -3.69 40.82
N ILE A 458 79.25 -4.15 40.61
CA ILE A 458 80.04 -3.92 39.38
C ILE A 458 79.46 -4.73 38.21
N ALA A 459 79.15 -6.01 38.42
CA ALA A 459 78.48 -6.87 37.43
C ALA A 459 77.15 -6.25 36.94
N ASN A 460 76.34 -5.72 37.86
CA ASN A 460 75.10 -5.04 37.50
C ASN A 460 75.32 -3.75 36.70
N LYS A 461 76.33 -2.93 37.05
CA LYS A 461 76.70 -1.72 36.28
C LYS A 461 77.23 -2.05 34.88
N VAL A 462 77.96 -3.16 34.74
CA VAL A 462 78.43 -3.67 33.44
C VAL A 462 77.25 -4.20 32.61
N ARG A 463 76.26 -4.83 33.25
CA ARG A 463 75.01 -5.26 32.61
C ARG A 463 74.16 -4.08 32.12
N GLU A 464 74.24 -2.95 32.80
CA GLU A 464 73.69 -1.66 32.37
C GLU A 464 74.52 -0.97 31.28
N GLY A 465 75.71 -1.50 30.95
CA GLY A 465 76.58 -1.02 29.87
C GLY A 465 77.63 0.02 30.28
N ASP A 466 77.83 0.24 31.59
CA ASP A 466 78.83 1.19 32.10
C ASP A 466 80.25 0.59 32.03
N LEU A 467 80.95 0.86 30.92
CA LEU A 467 82.33 0.46 30.66
C LEU A 467 83.36 1.54 31.02
N THR A 468 82.95 2.59 31.73
CA THR A 468 83.81 3.71 32.14
C THR A 468 85.16 3.30 32.75
N PRO A 469 85.26 2.28 33.64
CA PRO A 469 86.57 1.89 34.19
C PRO A 469 87.53 1.28 33.16
N VAL A 470 87.00 0.50 32.20
CA VAL A 470 87.80 -0.09 31.11
C VAL A 470 88.20 0.97 30.10
N LEU A 471 87.30 1.89 29.76
CA LEU A 471 87.57 2.99 28.84
C LEU A 471 88.62 3.97 29.40
N ARG A 472 88.58 4.28 30.69
CA ARG A 472 89.63 5.09 31.34
C ARG A 472 90.98 4.41 31.34
N ALA A 473 91.01 3.09 31.50
CA ALA A 473 92.23 2.32 31.43
C ALA A 473 92.80 2.31 29.99
N TYR A 474 91.94 2.05 29.01
CA TYR A 474 92.28 2.16 27.58
C TYR A 474 92.86 3.55 27.25
N GLU A 475 92.18 4.64 27.62
CA GLU A 475 92.63 6.01 27.36
C GLU A 475 93.98 6.34 28.02
N LYS A 476 94.19 5.87 29.25
CA LYS A 476 95.44 6.07 29.98
C LYS A 476 96.60 5.31 29.34
N ASP A 477 96.37 4.05 28.98
CA ASP A 477 97.42 3.15 28.47
C ASP A 477 97.71 3.42 26.97
N LEU A 478 96.77 4.05 26.24
CA LEU A 478 96.96 4.54 24.88
C LEU A 478 97.96 5.72 24.80
N ARG A 479 98.09 6.52 25.87
CA ARG A 479 99.06 7.63 25.92
C ARG A 479 100.53 7.17 25.91
N SER A 480 100.80 5.93 26.32
CA SER A 480 102.13 5.32 26.31
C SER A 480 102.06 3.90 25.74
N PRO A 481 101.90 3.76 24.41
CA PRO A 481 101.47 2.51 23.78
C PRO A 481 102.45 1.36 23.97
N PHE A 482 103.75 1.62 23.92
CA PHE A 482 104.77 0.57 24.06
C PHE A 482 104.82 -0.04 25.48
N VAL A 483 104.64 0.79 26.51
CA VAL A 483 104.66 0.32 27.92
C VAL A 483 103.35 -0.40 28.27
N GLY A 484 102.21 0.13 27.83
CA GLY A 484 100.90 -0.47 28.06
C GLY A 484 100.68 -1.81 27.34
N THR A 485 101.33 -1.99 26.18
CA THR A 485 101.26 -3.26 25.42
C THR A 485 102.12 -4.35 26.06
N VAL A 486 103.35 -4.01 26.50
CA VAL A 486 104.26 -4.97 27.15
C VAL A 486 103.72 -5.44 28.50
N ARG A 487 102.98 -4.58 29.22
CA ARG A 487 102.30 -4.92 30.47
C ARG A 487 101.03 -5.77 30.24
N GLY A 488 100.51 -5.81 29.02
CA GLY A 488 99.32 -6.59 28.63
C GLY A 488 97.97 -5.89 28.82
N ASP A 489 97.92 -4.79 29.57
CA ASP A 489 96.68 -4.09 29.94
C ASP A 489 95.97 -3.43 28.74
N LEU A 490 96.75 -2.85 27.82
CA LEU A 490 96.19 -2.16 26.65
C LEU A 490 95.53 -3.15 25.68
N ILE A 491 96.13 -4.33 25.48
CA ILE A 491 95.58 -5.37 24.61
C ILE A 491 94.28 -5.91 25.19
N ARG A 492 94.22 -6.13 26.52
CA ARG A 492 93.02 -6.63 27.18
C ARG A 492 91.86 -5.61 27.13
N ALA A 493 92.13 -4.33 27.35
CA ALA A 493 91.12 -3.27 27.23
C ALA A 493 90.59 -3.13 25.79
N LEU A 494 91.47 -3.28 24.78
CA LEU A 494 91.08 -3.29 23.37
C LEU A 494 90.19 -4.49 23.02
N LEU A 495 90.51 -5.69 23.52
CA LEU A 495 89.70 -6.90 23.31
C LEU A 495 88.30 -6.77 23.92
N ILE A 496 88.19 -6.17 25.12
CA ILE A 496 86.89 -5.86 25.74
C ILE A 496 86.07 -4.93 24.84
N GLN A 497 86.70 -3.90 24.28
CA GLN A 497 86.01 -2.93 23.42
C GLN A 497 85.55 -3.54 22.09
N ILE A 498 86.33 -4.47 21.53
CA ILE A 498 85.93 -5.26 20.35
C ILE A 498 84.73 -6.15 20.68
N GLN A 499 84.73 -6.83 21.84
CA GLN A 499 83.57 -7.63 22.28
C GLN A 499 82.33 -6.77 22.52
N LYS A 500 82.50 -5.57 23.10
CA LYS A 500 81.40 -4.62 23.24
C LYS A 500 80.81 -4.21 21.90
N THR A 501 81.67 -3.93 20.92
CA THR A 501 81.23 -3.58 19.57
C THR A 501 80.48 -4.74 18.91
N LYS A 502 80.91 -5.99 19.13
CA LYS A 502 80.18 -7.18 18.66
C LYS A 502 78.75 -7.24 19.25
N VAL A 503 78.62 -7.06 20.57
CA VAL A 503 77.34 -7.02 21.27
C VAL A 503 76.44 -5.89 20.76
N ASP A 504 76.99 -4.68 20.59
CA ASP A 504 76.21 -3.51 20.14
C ASP A 504 75.76 -3.64 18.68
N VAL A 505 76.60 -4.22 17.81
CA VAL A 505 76.23 -4.56 16.43
C VAL A 505 75.12 -5.62 16.41
N GLU A 506 75.19 -6.64 17.26
CA GLU A 506 74.15 -7.68 17.33
C GLU A 506 72.80 -7.13 17.82
N ILE A 507 72.79 -6.23 18.81
CA ILE A 507 71.59 -5.51 19.26
C ILE A 507 71.03 -4.64 18.13
N ALA A 508 71.89 -3.90 17.42
CA ALA A 508 71.48 -3.05 16.32
C ALA A 508 70.89 -3.86 15.15
N ILE A 509 71.49 -5.02 14.83
CA ILE A 509 70.97 -5.95 13.82
C ILE A 509 69.60 -6.50 14.24
N GLY A 510 69.42 -6.86 15.51
CA GLY A 510 68.12 -7.26 16.05
C GLY A 510 67.06 -6.15 15.96
N GLY A 511 67.45 -4.90 16.20
CA GLY A 511 66.58 -3.73 16.03
C GLY A 511 66.17 -3.48 14.56
N ILE A 512 67.07 -3.73 13.62
CA ILE A 512 66.79 -3.63 12.18
C ILE A 512 65.79 -4.69 11.74
N ASP A 513 65.92 -5.93 12.23
CA ASP A 513 64.98 -7.01 11.92
C ASP A 513 63.55 -6.67 12.41
N ALA A 514 63.43 -6.15 13.64
CA ALA A 514 62.15 -5.68 14.17
C ALA A 514 61.54 -4.54 13.33
N LEU A 515 62.37 -3.61 12.83
CA LEU A 515 61.93 -2.51 11.97
C LEU A 515 61.44 -3.03 10.61
N LEU A 516 62.21 -3.91 9.96
CA LEU A 516 61.82 -4.56 8.71
C LEU A 516 60.51 -5.34 8.87
N LYS A 517 60.32 -6.00 10.01
CA LYS A 517 59.07 -6.73 10.32
C LYS A 517 57.89 -5.78 10.50
N SER A 518 58.09 -4.63 11.13
CA SER A 518 57.05 -3.60 11.25
C SER A 518 56.63 -3.07 9.88
N GLN A 519 57.57 -2.93 8.93
CA GLN A 519 57.28 -2.50 7.57
C GLN A 519 56.58 -3.59 6.77
N GLU A 520 56.99 -4.85 6.90
CA GLU A 520 56.29 -6.00 6.29
C GLU A 520 54.82 -6.05 6.74
N LEU A 521 54.55 -5.77 8.02
CA LEU A 521 53.20 -5.73 8.57
C LEU A 521 52.37 -4.58 7.97
N VAL A 522 52.95 -3.38 7.82
CA VAL A 522 52.30 -2.24 7.17
C VAL A 522 52.01 -2.55 5.70
N PHE A 523 52.98 -3.09 4.95
CA PHE A 523 52.77 -3.51 3.56
C PHE A 523 51.72 -4.63 3.44
N GLY A 524 51.68 -5.55 4.41
CA GLY A 524 50.66 -6.59 4.51
C GLY A 524 49.24 -6.03 4.65
N PHE A 525 49.03 -5.05 5.54
CA PHE A 525 47.72 -4.39 5.69
C PHE A 525 47.31 -3.57 4.46
N VAL A 526 48.25 -2.84 3.86
CA VAL A 526 47.98 -2.07 2.64
C VAL A 526 47.62 -3.01 1.47
N GLY A 527 48.29 -4.16 1.35
CA GLY A 527 47.97 -5.19 0.35
C GLY A 527 46.62 -5.89 0.57
N LEU A 528 46.17 -6.01 1.83
CA LEU A 528 44.89 -6.65 2.18
C LEU A 528 43.67 -5.76 1.88
N THR A 529 43.84 -4.45 1.98
CA THR A 529 42.73 -3.47 1.92
C THR A 529 41.91 -3.54 0.60
N PRO A 530 42.52 -3.60 -0.59
CA PRO A 530 41.78 -3.74 -1.84
C PRO A 530 40.92 -5.02 -1.91
N GLY A 531 41.44 -6.14 -1.40
CA GLY A 531 40.73 -7.44 -1.42
C GLY A 531 39.46 -7.44 -0.55
N ILE A 532 39.55 -6.83 0.63
CA ILE A 532 38.39 -6.68 1.54
C ILE A 532 37.34 -5.74 0.91
N LEU A 533 37.77 -4.63 0.31
CA LEU A 533 36.86 -3.66 -0.30
C LEU A 533 36.08 -4.26 -1.47
N VAL A 534 36.75 -5.01 -2.36
CA VAL A 534 36.10 -5.71 -3.49
C VAL A 534 35.15 -6.80 -2.99
N SER A 535 35.53 -7.55 -1.96
CA SER A 535 34.68 -8.58 -1.36
C SER A 535 33.40 -7.98 -0.75
N TYR A 536 33.53 -6.89 0.00
CA TYR A 536 32.39 -6.18 0.59
C TYR A 536 31.46 -5.59 -0.48
N ALA A 537 32.02 -4.95 -1.52
CA ALA A 537 31.25 -4.41 -2.63
C ALA A 537 30.47 -5.51 -3.37
N SER A 538 31.10 -6.67 -3.60
CA SER A 538 30.48 -7.83 -4.25
C SER A 538 29.32 -8.40 -3.43
N LEU A 539 29.52 -8.60 -2.12
CA LEU A 539 28.47 -9.05 -1.20
C LEU A 539 27.30 -8.07 -1.14
N ARG A 540 27.59 -6.77 -1.04
CA ARG A 540 26.57 -5.71 -1.05
C ARG A 540 25.79 -5.68 -2.36
N TRP A 541 26.45 -5.87 -3.50
CA TRP A 541 25.80 -5.93 -4.81
C TRP A 541 24.84 -7.13 -4.89
N VAL A 542 25.28 -8.32 -4.48
CA VAL A 542 24.43 -9.53 -4.44
C VAL A 542 23.23 -9.33 -3.53
N TRP A 543 23.41 -8.82 -2.31
CA TRP A 543 22.30 -8.55 -1.40
C TRP A 543 21.37 -7.44 -1.91
N GLY A 544 21.90 -6.45 -2.63
CA GLY A 544 21.13 -5.38 -3.26
C GLY A 544 20.14 -5.88 -4.33
N LEU A 545 20.51 -6.93 -5.08
CA LEU A 545 19.63 -7.54 -6.09
C LEU A 545 18.38 -8.19 -5.46
N PHE A 546 18.50 -8.71 -4.24
CA PHE A 546 17.38 -9.34 -3.51
C PHE A 546 16.57 -8.32 -2.67
N GLY A 547 17.20 -7.28 -2.14
CA GLY A 547 16.58 -6.35 -1.17
C GLY A 547 15.71 -5.22 -1.76
N ASN A 548 15.92 -4.82 -3.02
CA ASN A 548 15.42 -3.53 -3.51
C ASN A 548 13.89 -3.46 -3.79
N ARG A 549 13.18 -4.58 -3.69
CA ARG A 549 11.73 -4.64 -4.03
C ARG A 549 10.83 -4.07 -2.94
N LYS A 550 11.29 -4.02 -1.69
CA LYS A 550 10.49 -3.51 -0.56
C LYS A 550 10.36 -1.96 -0.60
N GLY A 551 11.45 -1.26 -0.90
CA GLY A 551 11.45 0.20 -1.02
C GLY A 551 10.58 0.72 -2.18
N LEU A 552 10.65 0.06 -3.35
CA LEU A 552 9.82 0.39 -4.51
C LEU A 552 8.31 0.21 -4.24
N ARG A 553 7.93 -0.79 -3.43
CA ARG A 553 6.53 -1.01 -3.06
C ARG A 553 6.02 0.06 -2.10
N ALA A 554 6.83 0.41 -1.11
CA ALA A 554 6.49 1.48 -0.16
C ALA A 554 6.33 2.83 -0.89
N GLY A 555 7.26 3.20 -1.78
CA GLY A 555 7.15 4.43 -2.57
C GLY A 555 5.88 4.49 -3.44
N ARG A 556 5.50 3.38 -4.08
CA ARG A 556 4.25 3.31 -4.86
C ARG A 556 3.01 3.52 -4.00
N GLN A 557 2.97 2.96 -2.80
CA GLN A 557 1.84 3.15 -1.88
C GLN A 557 1.73 4.62 -1.45
N GLN A 558 2.88 5.28 -1.20
CA GLN A 558 2.93 6.71 -0.85
C GLN A 558 2.42 7.58 -2.01
N ASP A 559 2.86 7.30 -3.24
CA ASP A 559 2.38 7.99 -4.44
C ASP A 559 0.88 7.80 -4.64
N GLU A 560 0.36 6.59 -4.43
CA GLU A 560 -1.07 6.28 -4.52
C GLU A 560 -1.90 7.09 -3.50
N LEU A 561 -1.42 7.22 -2.25
CA LEU A 561 -2.08 8.03 -1.23
C LEU A 561 -2.08 9.52 -1.61
N ARG A 562 -0.93 10.05 -2.04
CA ARG A 562 -0.79 11.44 -2.49
C ARG A 562 -1.70 11.75 -3.68
N HIS A 563 -1.81 10.82 -4.63
CA HIS A 563 -2.71 10.98 -5.77
C HIS A 563 -4.18 10.98 -5.36
N ALA A 564 -4.59 10.12 -4.42
CA ALA A 564 -5.95 10.14 -3.89
C ALA A 564 -6.28 11.46 -3.19
N LEU A 565 -5.36 12.00 -2.36
CA LEU A 565 -5.54 13.28 -1.70
C LEU A 565 -5.64 14.44 -2.71
N ARG A 566 -4.77 14.44 -3.72
CA ARG A 566 -4.83 15.42 -4.80
C ARG A 566 -6.14 15.36 -5.57
N ASN A 567 -6.69 14.18 -5.81
CA ASN A 567 -7.97 14.03 -6.50
C ASN A 567 -9.11 14.62 -5.65
N ALA A 568 -9.16 14.34 -4.35
CA ALA A 568 -10.14 14.94 -3.44
C ALA A 568 -10.02 16.48 -3.42
N HIS A 569 -8.79 17.00 -3.27
CA HIS A 569 -8.52 18.45 -3.33
C HIS A 569 -8.97 19.08 -4.65
N ARG A 570 -8.65 18.43 -5.77
CA ARG A 570 -9.01 18.90 -7.11
C ARG A 570 -10.53 18.92 -7.32
N THR A 571 -11.25 17.93 -6.81
CA THR A 571 -12.71 17.90 -6.87
C THR A 571 -13.33 19.10 -6.16
N LEU A 572 -12.81 19.49 -4.99
CA LEU A 572 -13.28 20.68 -4.27
C LEU A 572 -12.97 21.97 -5.02
N ILE A 573 -11.75 22.12 -5.56
CA ILE A 573 -11.38 23.33 -6.31
C ILE A 573 -12.19 23.47 -7.61
N LEU A 574 -12.43 22.37 -8.32
CA LEU A 574 -13.18 22.37 -9.58
C LEU A 574 -14.69 22.48 -9.38
N SER A 575 -15.18 22.36 -8.14
CA SER A 575 -16.59 22.51 -7.85
C SER A 575 -16.98 23.98 -7.86
N ASN A 576 -17.91 24.36 -8.74
CA ASN A 576 -18.55 25.68 -8.65
C ASN A 576 -19.55 25.61 -7.49
N PRO A 577 -19.33 26.34 -6.39
CA PRO A 577 -20.27 26.34 -5.27
C PRO A 577 -21.60 26.95 -5.74
N THR A 578 -22.72 26.40 -5.26
CA THR A 578 -24.04 27.02 -5.40
C THR A 578 -24.02 28.38 -4.70
N ALA A 579 -24.94 29.30 -5.02
CA ALA A 579 -25.03 30.65 -4.44
C ALA A 579 -24.98 30.71 -2.89
N THR A 580 -25.30 29.61 -2.21
CA THR A 580 -25.23 29.40 -0.76
C THR A 580 -23.88 28.93 -0.23
N GLY A 581 -22.84 28.80 -1.07
CA GLY A 581 -21.54 28.26 -0.70
C GLY A 581 -21.50 26.72 -0.53
N LEU A 582 -22.58 26.03 -0.92
CA LEU A 582 -22.76 24.58 -0.79
C LEU A 582 -22.27 23.85 -2.06
N LEU A 583 -21.77 22.63 -1.88
CA LEU A 583 -21.45 21.72 -3.00
C LEU A 583 -22.72 21.29 -3.74
N THR A 584 -22.66 21.24 -5.06
CA THR A 584 -23.62 20.51 -5.89
C THR A 584 -23.70 19.05 -5.43
N TYR A 585 -24.88 18.44 -5.46
CA TYR A 585 -25.08 17.03 -5.06
C TYR A 585 -24.07 16.08 -5.71
N ARG A 586 -23.78 16.27 -7.01
CA ARG A 586 -22.74 15.52 -7.74
C ARG A 586 -21.36 15.63 -7.09
N ASN A 587 -20.89 16.85 -6.83
CA ASN A 587 -19.56 17.10 -6.31
C ASN A 587 -19.44 16.61 -4.86
N HIS A 588 -20.50 16.73 -4.07
CA HIS A 588 -20.57 16.19 -2.72
C HIS A 588 -20.46 14.65 -2.70
N GLY A 589 -21.23 13.94 -3.53
CA GLY A 589 -21.10 12.48 -3.60
C GLY A 589 -19.79 12.01 -4.22
N LEU A 590 -19.18 12.80 -5.12
CA LEU A 590 -17.84 12.52 -5.63
C LEU A 590 -16.78 12.67 -4.52
N LEU A 591 -16.89 13.69 -3.67
CA LEU A 591 -16.05 13.85 -2.48
C LEU A 591 -16.15 12.63 -1.56
N ILE A 592 -17.36 12.12 -1.31
CA ILE A 592 -17.57 10.90 -0.51
C ILE A 592 -16.89 9.68 -1.16
N CYS A 593 -16.99 9.54 -2.48
CA CYS A 593 -16.30 8.45 -3.19
C CYS A 593 -14.77 8.55 -3.07
N GLU A 594 -14.19 9.73 -3.29
CA GLU A 594 -12.74 9.93 -3.26
C GLU A 594 -12.18 9.83 -1.83
N THR A 595 -12.91 10.28 -0.81
CA THR A 595 -12.53 10.11 0.60
C THR A 595 -12.54 8.63 1.03
N GLU A 596 -13.44 7.81 0.50
CA GLU A 596 -13.37 6.36 0.73
C GLU A 596 -12.15 5.71 0.04
N VAL A 597 -11.83 6.10 -1.20
CA VAL A 597 -10.58 5.66 -1.86
C VAL A 597 -9.39 6.05 -0.98
N LEU A 598 -9.38 7.29 -0.50
CA LEU A 598 -8.32 7.84 0.34
C LEU A 598 -8.17 7.03 1.64
N LEU A 599 -9.27 6.71 2.33
CA LEU A 599 -9.26 5.83 3.52
C LEU A 599 -8.73 4.44 3.24
N ARG A 600 -9.15 3.82 2.12
CA ARG A 600 -8.67 2.47 1.73
C ARG A 600 -7.16 2.47 1.47
N LYS A 601 -6.63 3.52 0.83
CA LYS A 601 -5.18 3.67 0.59
C LYS A 601 -4.42 3.99 1.88
N ALA A 602 -4.96 4.89 2.70
CA ALA A 602 -4.37 5.27 3.99
C ALA A 602 -4.26 4.07 4.94
N GLY A 603 -5.25 3.18 5.00
CA GLY A 603 -5.22 1.96 5.81
C GLY A 603 -4.11 0.97 5.45
N THR A 604 -3.52 1.07 4.26
CA THR A 604 -2.36 0.24 3.87
C THR A 604 -1.03 0.80 4.38
N LEU A 605 -0.97 2.10 4.71
CA LEU A 605 0.24 2.82 5.11
C LEU A 605 0.22 3.22 6.60
N LEU A 606 -0.87 3.83 7.05
CA LEU A 606 -1.07 4.32 8.42
C LEU A 606 -1.60 3.21 9.33
N LYS A 607 -1.14 3.17 10.58
CA LYS A 607 -1.55 2.18 11.58
C LYS A 607 -1.83 2.85 12.93
N GLY A 608 -2.75 2.27 13.71
CA GLY A 608 -2.96 2.65 15.11
C GLY A 608 -3.59 4.03 15.30
N ALA A 609 -2.86 4.94 15.95
CA ALA A 609 -3.32 6.29 16.30
C ALA A 609 -3.40 7.20 15.08
N ASP A 610 -2.39 7.16 14.20
CA ASP A 610 -2.35 8.01 12.99
C ASP A 610 -3.52 7.73 12.05
N LEU A 611 -3.93 6.46 11.95
CA LEU A 611 -5.09 6.06 11.15
C LEU A 611 -6.41 6.56 11.76
N ARG A 612 -6.51 6.64 13.09
CA ARG A 612 -7.70 7.18 13.77
C ARG A 612 -7.81 8.68 13.58
N ALA A 613 -6.72 9.42 13.79
CA ALA A 613 -6.67 10.86 13.49
C ALA A 613 -7.03 11.13 12.01
N PHE A 614 -6.56 10.29 11.09
CA PHE A 614 -6.87 10.43 9.67
C PHE A 614 -8.35 10.17 9.36
N GLN A 615 -8.98 9.25 10.09
CA GLN A 615 -10.41 8.98 9.99
C GLN A 615 -11.25 10.13 10.56
N GLU A 616 -10.81 10.73 11.66
CA GLU A 616 -11.43 11.91 12.26
C GLU A 616 -11.38 13.11 11.29
N ASP A 617 -10.22 13.40 10.72
CA ASP A 617 -10.05 14.45 9.70
C ASP A 617 -10.96 14.26 8.48
N ILE A 618 -11.15 13.02 8.04
CA ILE A 618 -12.07 12.70 6.94
C ILE A 618 -13.54 12.84 7.37
N GLY A 619 -13.86 12.52 8.62
CA GLY A 619 -15.17 12.79 9.20
C GLY A 619 -15.49 14.28 9.23
N ASP A 620 -14.55 15.11 9.68
CA ASP A 620 -14.65 16.57 9.70
C ASP A 620 -14.89 17.13 8.29
N LEU A 621 -14.15 16.63 7.31
CA LEU A 621 -14.28 17.03 5.90
C LEU A 621 -15.68 16.81 5.34
N ILE A 622 -16.34 15.71 5.73
CA ILE A 622 -17.62 15.28 5.15
C ILE A 622 -18.80 15.89 5.89
N ASN A 623 -18.65 16.13 7.20
CA ASN A 623 -19.67 16.79 8.01
C ASN A 623 -19.77 18.30 7.74
N GLN A 624 -18.68 18.93 7.29
CA GLN A 624 -18.67 20.36 7.03
C GLN A 624 -19.49 20.73 5.78
N LYS A 625 -20.39 21.72 5.90
CA LYS A 625 -21.29 22.14 4.80
C LYS A 625 -20.62 23.09 3.78
N THR A 626 -19.67 23.91 4.23
CA THR A 626 -19.06 24.98 3.44
C THR A 626 -17.78 24.57 2.73
N VAL A 627 -17.66 24.86 1.43
CA VAL A 627 -16.48 24.49 0.60
C VAL A 627 -15.17 25.09 1.12
N GLY A 628 -15.18 26.34 1.60
CA GLY A 628 -13.98 27.00 2.11
C GLY A 628 -13.31 26.25 3.26
N ARG A 629 -14.09 25.88 4.29
CA ARG A 629 -13.59 25.09 5.42
C ARG A 629 -13.19 23.67 5.00
N GLN A 630 -13.87 23.07 4.03
CA GLN A 630 -13.48 21.76 3.50
C GLN A 630 -12.11 21.81 2.79
N LEU A 631 -11.81 22.89 2.06
CA LEU A 631 -10.49 23.11 1.46
C LEU A 631 -9.40 23.30 2.51
N GLU A 632 -9.67 24.05 3.57
CA GLU A 632 -8.74 24.22 4.70
C GLU A 632 -8.41 22.89 5.38
N ILE A 633 -9.42 22.03 5.61
CA ILE A 633 -9.23 20.69 6.21
C ILE A 633 -8.35 19.82 5.30
N ILE A 634 -8.63 19.78 3.98
CA ILE A 634 -7.78 19.01 3.04
C ILE A 634 -6.34 19.58 3.02
N GLY A 635 -6.18 20.90 3.08
CA GLY A 635 -4.88 21.55 3.18
C GLY A 635 -4.13 21.14 4.45
N ARG A 636 -4.82 21.15 5.60
CA ARG A 636 -4.30 20.68 6.89
C ARG A 636 -3.86 19.23 6.82
N MET A 637 -4.69 18.33 6.29
CA MET A 637 -4.35 16.91 6.09
C MET A 637 -3.11 16.77 5.19
N GLY A 638 -3.04 17.56 4.12
CA GLY A 638 -1.89 17.64 3.24
C GLY A 638 -0.59 17.92 3.99
N TRP A 639 -0.63 18.85 4.94
CA TRP A 639 0.50 19.27 5.78
C TRP A 639 0.83 18.25 6.89
N VAL A 640 -0.16 17.82 7.67
CA VAL A 640 0.01 16.89 8.82
C VAL A 640 0.58 15.54 8.37
N TYR A 641 0.09 15.01 7.27
CA TYR A 641 0.51 13.69 6.78
C TYR A 641 1.67 13.75 5.77
N THR A 642 2.35 14.89 5.63
CA THR A 642 3.52 15.05 4.74
C THR A 642 4.60 14.01 4.99
N LYS A 643 4.90 13.70 6.26
CA LYS A 643 5.88 12.67 6.67
C LYS A 643 5.64 11.31 6.00
N TRP A 644 4.38 10.99 5.73
CA TRP A 644 3.98 9.72 5.12
C TRP A 644 3.87 9.80 3.59
N MET A 645 3.80 11.01 3.04
CA MET A 645 3.64 11.30 1.61
C MET A 645 4.93 11.76 0.91
N HIS A 646 5.97 12.13 1.67
CA HIS A 646 7.29 12.50 1.14
C HIS A 646 8.37 11.60 1.72
N ARG A 647 9.33 11.21 0.88
CA ARG A 647 10.64 10.71 1.32
C ARG A 647 11.70 11.73 0.96
#